data_AF-A0A959KNU7-F1
#
_entry.id   AF-A0A959KNU7-F1
#
_cell.length_a   1.000
_cell.length_b   1.000
_cell.length_c   1.000
_cell.angle_alpha   90.00
_cell.angle_beta   90.00
_cell.angle_gamma   90.00
#
_symmetry.space_group_name_H-M   'P 1'
#
loop_
_entity.id
_entity.type
_entity.pdbx_description
1 polymer ?
#
loop_
_entity_poly.entity_id
_entity_poly.type
_entity_poly.pdbx_seq_one_letter_code
_entity_poly.pdbx_strand_id
1 'polypeptide(L)'
;GTALQPIVFTDIADDEYGGDTNGDGNSTAPHAGDWGGIRITANSGNSSLLEYCLFRYGGDDGIGDAALEIVGSSPTISNCTFFSNEKGLVVSGTGAPTFIDNTFEANATAPIGLALSAQPNFSGTVFLNNSREVVILEAFNYNAGGESYTLGQLDIAGIENIAYLVDEGGLTINTGVTLTIEPGVVIKHDYFDSNDLMVVNGTLIAQGTALEPIVFTDIADDAYGGDTDNDGDATEPHAGDWGGIRIGANSGNSSLLEYCLFRFGGDKGVGDAGLEIDGSSPMVSNCTFFNNEKGISIFGNGAPSILDNTFEGCTVAPVGLALTAQPIFSGNIFIDNLRNGINLEAFNYNATGATYTLSKIALPGLGSNVAYIVNETGLTIGAGVTLTIEPGVIIKHDNFDTDDLLTVNGTLIAQGTALEPVVFTDIADDAFGGDTDNNGSAVSPHPGDWEGIRINAASGNTSALEFCLFRYGGNEGNTDGALEIAGSSPTVENCTFFSNEKGISISGNGAPGISGNTFEANTRPPVSLALTAQPSFLDNVFVDNLRNGVGIEALNYNNSGDSYTLGPIAINGNQTAAYIVTNFGLTIGAGVTLTIEPGVIVKHDYFDSNDLMTINGTLIAQGSIQQPIVFTDIADDAFGGDTDNNGNAVSPHPGDWEGIRINAESGSTSMLQYCVFRYGGDDLSTGDGALEIAGSSPTVSNCMFTANETGIVISSEGAPNLLDNSFAENTTIPIAMDLSALPVFDNNLLLNNTYNGIGILALNYNAAGSNYTLGATSLSGAAQTPYVVYDEGLTIGEGVSLTIEPGVIVKFAYRNFDQLYIDVAGTVVAEGTPQEPIVFTSARDDTVGGDTDNNGNTDPPTYGDWYGWIIGDESGASSSFSYCHFRHGGFYNFGGASNYGAVRATGSSAPTIEQCTFYQCSEGVVAIDSSGPVVQQNAFLDCGWSAVAMTLGANPVFSENTIDANTIAGIGLWGAYTTPADYVLPKRNFSGIDNIPYFVHLGFSLEQNVNLTIQPGVALKFYTEPNPFNNLFLLNKGKLIAEGTQGEPIVFTSWRDDEIGGDTNNGVTQPSNQDWYGLIVQGPGADESRFRFCQFRYGGFRDQSPDLFGALRIDNSSPSVEQCTFFQNKKGLVTL
;
A
#
# COMPACT_ATOMS: atom_id res chain seq x y z
N GLY A 1 56.49 42.86 -55.75
CA GLY A 1 56.60 42.15 -57.04
C GLY A 1 55.92 42.97 -58.12
N THR A 2 55.39 42.30 -59.15
CA THR A 2 54.43 42.85 -60.12
C THR A 2 53.30 41.84 -60.31
N ALA A 3 52.17 42.23 -60.91
CA ALA A 3 51.07 41.31 -61.19
C ALA A 3 51.47 40.04 -61.97
N LEU A 4 52.49 40.11 -62.83
CA LEU A 4 52.99 38.96 -63.60
C LEU A 4 54.08 38.15 -62.86
N GLN A 5 54.67 38.72 -61.81
CA GLN A 5 55.79 38.16 -61.06
C GLN A 5 55.68 38.58 -59.59
N PRO A 6 54.78 37.94 -58.82
CA PRO A 6 54.65 38.23 -57.39
C PRO A 6 55.88 37.77 -56.61
N ILE A 7 56.07 38.33 -55.41
CA ILE A 7 57.02 37.77 -54.44
C ILE A 7 56.29 36.65 -53.70
N VAL A 8 56.78 35.41 -53.81
CA VAL A 8 56.11 34.25 -53.23
C VAL A 8 56.79 33.83 -51.93
N PHE A 9 56.01 33.70 -50.87
CA PHE A 9 56.37 33.09 -49.59
C PHE A 9 55.57 31.79 -49.48
N THR A 10 56.24 30.65 -49.40
CA THR A 10 55.62 29.32 -49.43
C THR A 10 56.48 28.28 -48.71
N ASP A 11 55.91 27.10 -48.48
CA ASP A 11 56.61 25.94 -47.88
C ASP A 11 57.58 25.26 -48.86
N ILE A 12 58.58 24.55 -48.33
CA ILE A 12 59.58 23.83 -49.14
C ILE A 12 58.98 22.66 -49.95
N ALA A 13 57.81 22.15 -49.56
CA ALA A 13 57.04 21.13 -50.26
C ALA A 13 56.14 21.71 -51.37
N ASP A 14 56.07 23.04 -51.56
CA ASP A 14 55.30 23.66 -52.64
C ASP A 14 56.01 23.54 -54.00
N ASP A 15 55.76 22.42 -54.68
CA ASP A 15 56.27 22.15 -56.03
C ASP A 15 55.77 23.13 -57.10
N GLU A 16 54.66 23.84 -56.85
CA GLU A 16 54.07 24.78 -57.81
C GLU A 16 54.94 26.04 -57.96
N TYR A 17 55.60 26.48 -56.88
CA TYR A 17 56.44 27.67 -56.86
C TYR A 17 57.85 27.38 -56.33
N GLY A 18 58.83 27.46 -57.24
CA GLY A 18 60.23 27.14 -56.95
C GLY A 18 60.65 25.75 -57.40
N GLY A 19 59.68 24.87 -57.73
CA GLY A 19 59.88 23.47 -58.05
C GLY A 19 60.17 22.63 -56.80
N ASP A 20 60.46 21.33 -56.99
CA ASP A 20 60.79 20.35 -55.95
C ASP A 20 62.03 20.75 -55.14
N THR A 21 61.83 21.63 -54.17
CA THR A 21 62.88 22.27 -53.38
C THR A 21 63.32 21.39 -52.22
N ASN A 22 62.46 20.48 -51.76
CA ASN A 22 62.76 19.48 -50.74
C ASN A 22 63.36 18.18 -51.34
N GLY A 23 63.26 17.96 -52.65
CA GLY A 23 63.87 16.87 -53.40
C GLY A 23 63.12 15.53 -53.32
N ASP A 24 61.83 15.55 -52.97
CA ASP A 24 61.01 14.34 -52.78
C ASP A 24 60.08 14.00 -53.95
N GLY A 25 60.12 14.78 -55.02
CA GLY A 25 59.12 14.77 -56.08
C GLY A 25 57.80 15.30 -55.55
N ASN A 26 56.70 14.62 -55.86
CA ASN A 26 55.36 14.99 -55.37
C ASN A 26 54.96 14.14 -54.15
N SER A 27 55.92 13.71 -53.33
CA SER A 27 55.66 12.75 -52.24
C SER A 27 55.05 13.44 -51.03
N THR A 28 55.41 14.70 -50.79
CA THR A 28 54.75 15.58 -49.83
C THR A 28 54.01 16.70 -50.58
N ALA A 29 52.93 17.19 -49.98
CA ALA A 29 52.20 18.37 -50.44
C ALA A 29 52.17 19.37 -49.29
N PRO A 30 52.19 20.68 -49.59
CA PRO A 30 52.13 21.69 -48.54
C PRO A 30 50.71 21.76 -47.93
N HIS A 31 50.63 22.06 -46.65
CA HIS A 31 49.41 22.25 -45.86
C HIS A 31 49.41 23.64 -45.21
N ALA A 32 48.23 24.14 -44.85
CA ALA A 32 48.11 25.34 -44.01
C ALA A 32 48.92 25.15 -42.71
N GLY A 33 49.64 26.21 -42.29
CA GLY A 33 50.47 26.15 -41.07
C GLY A 33 51.83 25.47 -41.21
N ASP A 34 52.27 25.04 -42.41
CA ASP A 34 53.58 24.36 -42.56
C ASP A 34 54.80 25.24 -42.20
N TRP A 35 54.65 26.57 -42.18
CA TRP A 35 55.67 27.50 -41.69
C TRP A 35 55.08 28.66 -40.87
N GLY A 36 55.85 29.23 -39.95
CA GLY A 36 55.31 30.17 -38.94
C GLY A 36 54.75 31.52 -39.42
N GLY A 37 55.14 32.06 -40.56
CA GLY A 37 54.69 33.39 -41.01
C GLY A 37 55.71 34.52 -40.89
N ILE A 38 55.32 35.73 -41.31
CA ILE A 38 56.14 36.96 -41.27
C ILE A 38 55.60 37.91 -40.21
N ARG A 39 56.45 38.33 -39.25
CA ARG A 39 56.08 39.27 -38.19
C ARG A 39 56.68 40.67 -38.39
N ILE A 40 55.84 41.69 -38.53
CA ILE A 40 56.22 43.12 -38.59
C ILE A 40 55.92 43.79 -37.24
N THR A 41 56.97 44.01 -36.44
CA THR A 41 56.85 44.62 -35.10
C THR A 41 56.96 46.14 -35.13
N ALA A 42 56.53 46.81 -34.05
CA ALA A 42 56.60 48.26 -33.86
C ALA A 42 57.99 48.87 -34.10
N ASN A 43 59.05 48.09 -33.90
CA ASN A 43 60.44 48.52 -34.13
C ASN A 43 60.80 48.66 -35.63
N SER A 44 59.97 48.12 -36.53
CA SER A 44 60.21 48.15 -37.98
C SER A 44 59.89 49.52 -38.62
N GLY A 45 59.20 50.40 -37.88
CA GLY A 45 58.70 51.69 -38.38
C GLY A 45 57.49 51.55 -39.33
N ASN A 46 56.90 52.69 -39.72
CA ASN A 46 55.68 52.73 -40.55
C ASN A 46 55.96 52.75 -42.06
N SER A 47 57.20 52.53 -42.50
CA SER A 47 57.60 52.60 -43.91
C SER A 47 57.65 51.24 -44.61
N SER A 48 57.32 50.15 -43.92
CA SER A 48 57.28 48.81 -44.50
C SER A 48 56.18 48.73 -45.58
N LEU A 49 56.55 48.20 -46.75
CA LEU A 49 55.70 48.05 -47.92
C LEU A 49 55.75 46.61 -48.42
N LEU A 50 54.59 45.97 -48.54
CA LEU A 50 54.41 44.69 -49.22
C LEU A 50 53.47 44.93 -50.39
N GLU A 51 53.96 44.73 -51.61
CA GLU A 51 53.17 44.98 -52.82
C GLU A 51 53.36 43.83 -53.81
N TYR A 52 52.27 43.27 -54.34
CA TYR A 52 52.30 42.07 -55.20
C TYR A 52 53.07 40.90 -54.56
N CYS A 53 52.65 40.49 -53.37
CA CYS A 53 53.14 39.30 -52.68
C CYS A 53 52.09 38.19 -52.69
N LEU A 54 52.53 36.93 -52.71
CA LEU A 54 51.69 35.74 -52.58
C LEU A 54 52.19 34.98 -51.34
N PHE A 55 51.35 34.89 -50.31
CA PHE A 55 51.59 34.13 -49.08
C PHE A 55 50.82 32.82 -49.15
N ARG A 56 51.51 31.68 -49.03
CA ARG A 56 50.89 30.35 -49.05
C ARG A 56 51.36 29.49 -47.89
N TYR A 57 50.45 28.65 -47.38
CA TYR A 57 50.76 27.55 -46.46
C TYR A 57 51.46 27.98 -45.16
N GLY A 58 51.28 29.25 -44.75
CA GLY A 58 51.87 29.81 -43.51
C GLY A 58 50.90 29.86 -42.33
N GLY A 59 51.42 30.16 -41.14
CA GLY A 59 50.65 30.38 -39.91
C GLY A 59 50.71 29.25 -38.86
N ASP A 60 51.88 28.62 -38.63
CA ASP A 60 52.10 27.67 -37.52
C ASP A 60 51.96 28.32 -36.11
N ASP A 61 51.52 27.55 -35.11
CA ASP A 61 51.23 27.94 -33.70
C ASP A 61 52.38 28.71 -32.98
N GLY A 62 53.58 28.68 -33.55
CA GLY A 62 54.78 29.31 -32.97
C GLY A 62 54.89 30.83 -33.18
N ILE A 63 54.22 31.42 -34.18
CA ILE A 63 54.32 32.85 -34.55
C ILE A 63 52.93 33.41 -34.96
N GLY A 64 51.97 33.40 -34.03
CA GLY A 64 50.73 34.20 -34.15
C GLY A 64 49.77 33.74 -35.26
N ASP A 65 49.74 32.43 -35.52
CA ASP A 65 48.76 31.67 -36.32
C ASP A 65 48.43 32.24 -37.72
N ALA A 66 49.29 33.12 -38.26
CA ALA A 66 49.02 33.82 -39.51
C ALA A 66 50.24 33.94 -40.42
N ALA A 67 50.00 33.92 -41.73
CA ALA A 67 51.06 34.13 -42.72
C ALA A 67 51.71 35.53 -42.63
N LEU A 68 50.96 36.54 -42.16
CA LEU A 68 51.45 37.86 -41.84
C LEU A 68 50.90 38.34 -40.50
N GLU A 69 51.78 38.66 -39.57
CA GLU A 69 51.44 39.26 -38.28
C GLU A 69 52.00 40.68 -38.17
N ILE A 70 51.16 41.65 -37.78
CA ILE A 70 51.53 43.05 -37.60
C ILE A 70 51.31 43.44 -36.14
N VAL A 71 52.37 43.85 -35.44
CA VAL A 71 52.32 44.20 -34.02
C VAL A 71 52.75 45.65 -33.82
N GLY A 72 51.79 46.57 -33.69
CA GLY A 72 52.02 47.97 -33.33
C GLY A 72 52.73 48.83 -34.39
N SER A 73 52.77 48.38 -35.65
CA SER A 73 53.32 49.14 -36.78
C SER A 73 52.23 49.47 -37.82
N SER A 74 52.47 50.44 -38.71
CA SER A 74 51.50 50.85 -39.74
C SER A 74 52.02 50.66 -41.19
N PRO A 75 52.37 49.43 -41.60
CA PRO A 75 52.77 49.14 -42.99
C PRO A 75 51.64 49.36 -44.00
N THR A 76 52.01 49.45 -45.28
CA THR A 76 51.07 49.34 -46.41
C THR A 76 51.23 47.99 -47.09
N ILE A 77 50.13 47.27 -47.24
CA ILE A 77 50.05 45.96 -47.92
C ILE A 77 49.08 46.11 -49.08
N SER A 78 49.53 45.88 -50.31
CA SER A 78 48.66 46.09 -51.47
C SER A 78 48.85 45.10 -52.60
N ASN A 79 47.76 44.75 -53.29
CA ASN A 79 47.77 43.77 -54.38
C ASN A 79 48.38 42.42 -53.99
N CYS A 80 48.25 42.01 -52.73
CA CYS A 80 48.77 40.74 -52.23
C CYS A 80 47.68 39.67 -52.14
N THR A 81 48.08 38.40 -52.24
CA THR A 81 47.19 37.25 -52.09
C THR A 81 47.65 36.37 -50.92
N PHE A 82 46.72 35.99 -50.06
CA PHE A 82 46.91 35.07 -48.94
C PHE A 82 46.10 33.80 -49.23
N PHE A 83 46.77 32.75 -49.70
CA PHE A 83 46.14 31.53 -50.21
C PHE A 83 46.51 30.30 -49.37
N SER A 84 45.53 29.54 -48.86
CA SER A 84 45.75 28.29 -48.10
C SER A 84 46.75 28.43 -46.95
N ASN A 85 46.62 29.51 -46.17
CA ASN A 85 47.31 29.68 -44.89
C ASN A 85 46.38 29.23 -43.75
N GLU A 86 46.92 29.14 -42.53
CA GLU A 86 46.11 28.91 -41.33
C GLU A 86 45.16 30.11 -41.11
N LYS A 87 45.73 31.28 -40.78
CA LYS A 87 45.12 32.61 -41.00
C LYS A 87 45.95 33.39 -42.03
N GLY A 88 45.30 34.28 -42.77
CA GLY A 88 46.02 35.16 -43.70
C GLY A 88 46.76 36.29 -42.99
N LEU A 89 46.09 36.96 -42.05
CA LEU A 89 46.57 38.17 -41.41
C LEU A 89 46.18 38.23 -39.93
N VAL A 90 47.11 38.60 -39.05
CA VAL A 90 46.81 39.02 -37.68
C VAL A 90 47.35 40.43 -37.41
N VAL A 91 46.52 41.31 -36.83
CA VAL A 91 46.92 42.68 -36.46
C VAL A 91 46.70 42.92 -34.96
N SER A 92 47.74 43.36 -34.27
CA SER A 92 47.71 43.73 -32.86
C SER A 92 48.49 45.02 -32.56
N GLY A 93 48.30 45.58 -31.36
CA GLY A 93 48.87 46.88 -30.98
C GLY A 93 48.18 48.07 -31.65
N THR A 94 48.66 49.30 -31.37
CA THR A 94 48.02 50.57 -31.76
C THR A 94 48.39 51.07 -33.16
N GLY A 95 49.02 50.22 -33.98
CA GLY A 95 49.34 50.57 -35.37
C GLY A 95 48.08 50.58 -36.25
N ALA A 96 48.08 51.42 -37.28
CA ALA A 96 46.99 51.52 -38.25
C ALA A 96 47.47 51.12 -39.67
N PRO A 97 47.78 49.83 -39.91
CA PRO A 97 48.20 49.35 -41.22
C PRO A 97 47.12 49.59 -42.29
N THR A 98 47.54 49.78 -43.54
CA THR A 98 46.64 50.00 -44.68
C THR A 98 46.72 48.84 -45.66
N PHE A 99 45.56 48.32 -46.05
CA PHE A 99 45.38 47.20 -46.96
C PHE A 99 44.59 47.65 -48.20
N ILE A 100 45.17 47.48 -49.39
CA ILE A 100 44.59 47.94 -50.66
C ILE A 100 44.59 46.80 -51.69
N ASP A 101 43.42 46.43 -52.20
CA ASP A 101 43.26 45.44 -53.28
C ASP A 101 43.90 44.07 -52.96
N ASN A 102 43.75 43.56 -51.74
CA ASN A 102 44.30 42.26 -51.32
C ASN A 102 43.25 41.14 -51.42
N THR A 103 43.67 39.91 -51.64
CA THR A 103 42.78 38.74 -51.71
C THR A 103 43.14 37.71 -50.64
N PHE A 104 42.16 37.24 -49.87
CA PHE A 104 42.30 36.14 -48.93
C PHE A 104 41.45 34.97 -49.42
N GLU A 105 42.10 33.86 -49.76
CA GLU A 105 41.46 32.73 -50.44
C GLU A 105 41.83 31.39 -49.81
N ALA A 106 40.85 30.50 -49.63
CA ALA A 106 41.05 29.11 -49.23
C ALA A 106 41.89 28.91 -47.95
N ASN A 107 41.88 29.88 -47.02
CA ASN A 107 42.55 29.75 -45.73
C ASN A 107 41.77 28.81 -44.80
N ALA A 108 42.49 28.13 -43.90
CA ALA A 108 41.96 27.04 -43.08
C ALA A 108 41.06 27.52 -41.93
N THR A 109 41.22 28.77 -41.50
CA THR A 109 40.36 29.48 -40.53
C THR A 109 39.86 30.80 -41.13
N ALA A 110 39.45 31.76 -40.28
CA ALA A 110 39.08 33.08 -40.77
C ALA A 110 40.28 33.83 -41.40
N PRO A 111 40.05 34.62 -42.46
CA PRO A 111 41.13 35.26 -43.21
C PRO A 111 41.92 36.30 -42.38
N ILE A 112 41.28 36.93 -41.40
CA ILE A 112 41.85 38.05 -40.62
C ILE A 112 41.52 37.89 -39.12
N GLY A 113 42.54 38.01 -38.27
CA GLY A 113 42.41 38.19 -36.82
C GLY A 113 42.83 39.59 -36.37
N LEU A 114 42.02 40.23 -35.51
CA LEU A 114 42.27 41.57 -34.98
C LEU A 114 42.28 41.58 -33.45
N ALA A 115 43.28 42.22 -32.85
CA ALA A 115 43.20 42.64 -31.45
C ALA A 115 42.22 43.82 -31.32
N LEU A 116 41.59 43.98 -30.15
CA LEU A 116 40.77 45.17 -29.82
C LEU A 116 41.53 46.50 -29.94
N SER A 117 42.87 46.47 -29.85
CA SER A 117 43.74 47.64 -30.01
C SER A 117 43.98 48.03 -31.47
N ALA A 118 43.72 47.11 -32.41
CA ALA A 118 44.06 47.26 -33.81
C ALA A 118 43.03 48.13 -34.54
N GLN A 119 43.52 48.98 -35.44
CA GLN A 119 42.69 49.88 -36.25
C GLN A 119 43.17 49.87 -37.72
N PRO A 120 43.12 48.72 -38.41
CA PRO A 120 43.53 48.62 -39.80
C PRO A 120 42.53 49.32 -40.73
N ASN A 121 43.03 49.81 -41.87
CA ASN A 121 42.19 50.34 -42.95
C ASN A 121 42.19 49.38 -44.14
N PHE A 122 41.02 48.89 -44.53
CA PHE A 122 40.85 48.01 -45.70
C PHE A 122 40.17 48.75 -46.85
N SER A 123 40.62 48.48 -48.08
CA SER A 123 39.99 48.98 -49.30
C SER A 123 40.24 48.00 -50.44
N GLY A 124 39.21 47.64 -51.20
CA GLY A 124 39.34 46.68 -52.31
C GLY A 124 39.73 45.26 -51.90
N THR A 125 39.78 44.94 -50.61
CA THR A 125 40.03 43.58 -50.11
C THR A 125 38.91 42.64 -50.58
N VAL A 126 39.23 41.37 -50.82
CA VAL A 126 38.29 40.32 -51.24
C VAL A 126 38.53 39.05 -50.43
N PHE A 127 37.45 38.41 -49.95
CA PHE A 127 37.44 37.06 -49.36
C PHE A 127 36.85 36.07 -50.35
N LEU A 128 37.43 34.87 -50.45
CA LEU A 128 36.97 33.81 -51.36
C LEU A 128 37.20 32.42 -50.74
N ASN A 129 36.14 31.66 -50.47
CA ASN A 129 36.23 30.24 -50.09
C ASN A 129 37.14 29.99 -48.88
N ASN A 130 37.22 30.94 -47.94
CA ASN A 130 37.85 30.67 -46.65
C ASN A 130 36.91 29.77 -45.84
N SER A 131 37.43 29.05 -44.84
CA SER A 131 36.56 28.20 -44.00
C SER A 131 35.53 29.02 -43.21
N ARG A 132 35.89 30.26 -42.83
CA ARG A 132 34.98 31.25 -42.23
C ARG A 132 35.18 32.59 -42.93
N GLU A 133 34.11 33.24 -43.40
CA GLU A 133 34.19 34.57 -44.05
C GLU A 133 33.96 35.71 -43.05
N VAL A 134 34.78 35.73 -41.99
CA VAL A 134 34.63 36.60 -40.81
C VAL A 134 35.94 37.26 -40.39
N VAL A 135 35.84 38.22 -39.47
CA VAL A 135 37.01 38.74 -38.74
C VAL A 135 37.02 38.16 -37.33
N ILE A 136 38.10 37.48 -36.94
CA ILE A 136 38.27 36.97 -35.58
C ILE A 136 38.73 38.10 -34.65
N LEU A 137 38.16 38.15 -33.45
CA LEU A 137 38.69 38.91 -32.32
C LEU A 137 39.71 38.08 -31.57
N GLU A 138 40.98 38.44 -31.75
CA GLU A 138 42.09 37.71 -31.15
C GLU A 138 42.17 37.98 -29.63
N ALA A 139 42.22 36.90 -28.85
CA ALA A 139 42.26 36.89 -27.39
C ALA A 139 43.67 37.25 -26.86
N PHE A 140 44.16 38.45 -27.16
CA PHE A 140 45.40 38.95 -26.58
C PHE A 140 45.16 39.43 -25.15
N ASN A 141 45.41 38.59 -24.12
CA ASN A 141 45.57 38.96 -22.70
C ASN A 141 45.52 40.48 -22.39
N TYR A 142 44.31 41.09 -22.37
CA TYR A 142 44.09 42.53 -22.26
C TYR A 142 44.29 42.98 -20.80
N ASN A 143 45.52 42.85 -20.30
CA ASN A 143 45.84 42.79 -18.86
C ASN A 143 46.30 44.13 -18.26
N ALA A 144 46.37 45.21 -19.04
CA ALA A 144 46.86 46.50 -18.57
C ALA A 144 45.69 47.37 -18.06
N GLY A 145 45.52 47.43 -16.74
CA GLY A 145 44.49 48.26 -16.11
C GLY A 145 44.61 49.74 -16.51
N GLY A 146 43.48 50.35 -16.89
CA GLY A 146 43.37 51.74 -17.35
C GLY A 146 43.26 51.93 -18.86
N GLU A 147 43.30 50.86 -19.65
CA GLU A 147 43.10 50.91 -21.11
C GLU A 147 41.62 50.93 -21.50
N SER A 148 41.33 51.57 -22.64
CA SER A 148 40.00 51.65 -23.22
C SER A 148 40.07 51.30 -24.69
N TYR A 149 39.19 50.39 -25.10
CA TYR A 149 39.07 49.86 -26.46
C TYR A 149 37.70 50.20 -27.03
N THR A 150 37.64 50.42 -28.34
CA THR A 150 36.40 50.68 -29.08
C THR A 150 36.31 49.70 -30.24
N LEU A 151 35.26 48.89 -30.25
CA LEU A 151 34.89 48.02 -31.35
C LEU A 151 33.81 48.72 -32.18
N GLY A 152 34.16 49.12 -33.40
CA GLY A 152 33.26 49.78 -34.34
C GLY A 152 32.86 48.86 -35.48
N GLN A 153 31.94 49.30 -36.34
CA GLN A 153 31.57 48.56 -37.54
C GLN A 153 32.75 48.50 -38.53
N LEU A 154 32.88 47.39 -39.24
CA LEU A 154 33.95 47.19 -40.22
C LEU A 154 33.39 46.72 -41.56
N ASP A 155 33.66 47.49 -42.61
CA ASP A 155 33.32 47.11 -43.98
C ASP A 155 34.54 46.50 -44.66
N ILE A 156 34.45 45.23 -45.05
CA ILE A 156 35.54 44.51 -45.70
C ILE A 156 35.00 43.48 -46.67
N ALA A 157 35.75 43.18 -47.73
CA ALA A 157 35.39 42.14 -48.70
C ALA A 157 34.03 42.32 -49.41
N GLY A 158 33.45 43.53 -49.37
CA GLY A 158 32.10 43.79 -49.91
C GLY A 158 30.97 43.39 -48.96
N ILE A 159 31.32 42.97 -47.74
CA ILE A 159 30.42 42.71 -46.62
C ILE A 159 30.33 44.01 -45.82
N GLU A 160 29.13 44.57 -45.75
CA GLU A 160 28.82 45.73 -44.93
C GLU A 160 28.70 45.26 -43.47
N ASN A 161 29.41 45.92 -42.56
CA ASN A 161 29.43 45.60 -41.13
C ASN A 161 29.65 44.10 -40.86
N ILE A 162 30.79 43.59 -41.31
CA ILE A 162 31.19 42.19 -41.11
C ILE A 162 31.14 41.83 -39.62
N ALA A 163 30.71 40.60 -39.32
CA ALA A 163 30.70 40.10 -37.96
C ALA A 163 32.12 39.97 -37.39
N TYR A 164 32.20 40.10 -36.06
CA TYR A 164 33.36 39.77 -35.26
C TYR A 164 33.16 38.41 -34.61
N LEU A 165 33.99 37.42 -34.92
CA LEU A 165 33.95 36.10 -34.27
C LEU A 165 34.84 36.09 -33.04
N VAL A 166 34.28 35.75 -31.87
CA VAL A 166 35.07 35.35 -30.70
C VAL A 166 35.41 33.88 -30.88
N ASP A 167 36.69 33.58 -31.08
CA ASP A 167 37.21 32.24 -31.39
C ASP A 167 37.94 31.61 -30.17
N GLU A 168 38.57 30.44 -30.35
CA GLU A 168 39.26 29.65 -29.31
C GLU A 168 40.04 30.50 -28.28
N GLY A 169 39.73 30.31 -26.99
CA GLY A 169 40.35 31.01 -25.87
C GLY A 169 39.50 32.11 -25.20
N GLY A 170 38.39 32.51 -25.82
CA GLY A 170 37.38 33.41 -25.27
C GLY A 170 37.83 34.87 -25.11
N LEU A 171 36.87 35.80 -24.96
CA LEU A 171 37.15 37.22 -24.77
C LEU A 171 37.06 37.63 -23.30
N THR A 172 38.20 37.96 -22.68
CA THR A 172 38.23 38.49 -21.30
C THR A 172 38.57 39.98 -21.26
N ILE A 173 37.64 40.78 -20.71
CA ILE A 173 37.86 42.20 -20.37
C ILE A 173 38.30 42.28 -18.92
N ASN A 174 39.59 42.49 -18.67
CA ASN A 174 40.13 42.47 -17.31
C ASN A 174 39.74 43.69 -16.47
N THR A 175 39.94 43.57 -15.14
CA THR A 175 39.68 44.64 -14.19
C THR A 175 40.38 45.94 -14.57
N GLY A 176 39.60 47.02 -14.61
CA GLY A 176 40.09 48.36 -14.97
C GLY A 176 40.24 48.62 -16.48
N VAL A 177 39.88 47.66 -17.35
CA VAL A 177 39.77 47.86 -18.81
C VAL A 177 38.34 48.22 -19.16
N THR A 178 38.14 49.13 -20.12
CA THR A 178 36.81 49.45 -20.68
C THR A 178 36.73 49.03 -22.15
N LEU A 179 35.78 48.17 -22.50
CA LEU A 179 35.39 47.91 -23.87
C LEU A 179 34.12 48.69 -24.20
N THR A 180 34.18 49.55 -25.21
CA THR A 180 33.02 50.20 -25.82
C THR A 180 32.71 49.53 -27.14
N ILE A 181 31.47 49.12 -27.35
CA ILE A 181 30.98 48.57 -28.62
C ILE A 181 30.05 49.61 -29.23
N GLU A 182 30.33 50.04 -30.46
CA GLU A 182 29.53 51.03 -31.17
C GLU A 182 28.19 50.43 -31.66
N PRO A 183 27.16 51.25 -31.91
CA PRO A 183 25.89 50.78 -32.45
C PRO A 183 26.04 49.95 -33.74
N GLY A 184 25.20 48.93 -33.87
CA GLY A 184 25.13 48.08 -35.06
C GLY A 184 26.18 46.98 -35.15
N VAL A 185 27.18 46.93 -34.27
CA VAL A 185 28.21 45.86 -34.29
C VAL A 185 27.58 44.48 -34.04
N VAL A 186 28.01 43.48 -34.83
CA VAL A 186 27.62 42.07 -34.68
C VAL A 186 28.81 41.27 -34.17
N ILE A 187 28.61 40.54 -33.06
CA ILE A 187 29.57 39.63 -32.46
C ILE A 187 28.98 38.22 -32.48
N LYS A 188 29.75 37.29 -33.04
CA LYS A 188 29.42 35.87 -33.17
C LYS A 188 30.34 35.01 -32.31
N HIS A 189 29.84 33.84 -31.94
CA HIS A 189 30.44 32.86 -31.05
C HIS A 189 30.34 31.47 -31.70
N ASP A 190 31.25 30.52 -31.41
CA ASP A 190 31.33 29.23 -32.11
C ASP A 190 31.27 28.02 -31.14
N TYR A 191 30.30 27.15 -31.39
CA TYR A 191 29.88 25.97 -30.61
C TYR A 191 30.97 24.95 -30.25
N PHE A 192 32.10 24.88 -30.98
CA PHE A 192 33.02 23.73 -30.88
C PHE A 192 33.97 23.71 -29.67
N ASP A 193 33.96 24.70 -28.79
CA ASP A 193 34.93 24.77 -27.69
C ASP A 193 34.31 24.94 -26.29
N SER A 194 34.87 24.21 -25.32
CA SER A 194 34.39 24.11 -23.93
C SER A 194 34.51 25.40 -23.09
N ASN A 195 34.82 26.55 -23.71
CA ASN A 195 35.08 27.84 -23.05
C ASN A 195 34.48 29.05 -23.80
N ASP A 196 33.45 28.87 -24.63
CA ASP A 196 32.85 29.95 -25.42
C ASP A 196 31.99 30.93 -24.58
N LEU A 197 32.64 31.62 -23.65
CA LEU A 197 32.05 32.59 -22.73
C LEU A 197 32.86 33.90 -22.75
N MET A 198 32.19 35.02 -23.02
CA MET A 198 32.80 36.33 -22.87
C MET A 198 32.80 36.74 -21.40
N VAL A 199 33.98 37.01 -20.82
CA VAL A 199 34.13 37.36 -19.39
C VAL A 199 34.48 38.84 -19.22
N VAL A 200 33.63 39.57 -18.49
CA VAL A 200 33.78 41.00 -18.21
C VAL A 200 34.10 41.21 -16.72
N ASN A 201 35.39 41.31 -16.41
CA ASN A 201 35.92 41.73 -15.10
C ASN A 201 36.20 43.25 -15.02
N GLY A 202 36.16 43.95 -16.16
CA GLY A 202 36.27 45.41 -16.30
C GLY A 202 34.92 46.06 -16.58
N THR A 203 34.86 47.03 -17.48
CA THR A 203 33.62 47.72 -17.89
C THR A 203 33.27 47.40 -19.34
N LEU A 204 32.01 47.03 -19.58
CA LEU A 204 31.44 46.88 -20.92
C LEU A 204 30.41 47.99 -21.15
N ILE A 205 30.63 48.82 -22.18
CA ILE A 205 29.70 49.83 -22.65
C ILE A 205 29.20 49.39 -24.03
N ALA A 206 28.02 48.78 -24.08
CA ALA A 206 27.36 48.35 -25.30
C ALA A 206 26.04 49.14 -25.41
N GLN A 207 26.06 50.24 -26.14
CA GLN A 207 24.89 51.12 -26.31
C GLN A 207 24.51 51.18 -27.78
N GLY A 208 23.66 50.27 -28.22
CA GLY A 208 23.05 50.29 -29.53
C GLY A 208 21.95 51.34 -29.66
N THR A 209 21.21 51.27 -30.76
CA THR A 209 19.95 52.00 -30.92
C THR A 209 18.86 51.04 -31.41
N ALA A 210 17.60 51.46 -31.34
CA ALA A 210 16.49 50.65 -31.88
C ALA A 210 16.62 50.31 -33.38
N LEU A 211 17.39 51.09 -34.16
CA LEU A 211 17.64 50.83 -35.58
C LEU A 211 18.96 50.07 -35.82
N GLU A 212 19.90 50.18 -34.89
CA GLU A 212 21.25 49.62 -34.98
C GLU A 212 21.58 48.95 -33.63
N PRO A 213 20.91 47.83 -33.30
CA PRO A 213 21.19 47.11 -32.08
C PRO A 213 22.59 46.49 -32.14
N ILE A 214 23.22 46.31 -30.98
CA ILE A 214 24.44 45.51 -30.87
C ILE A 214 24.01 44.06 -30.73
N VAL A 215 24.51 43.16 -31.58
CA VAL A 215 24.05 41.77 -31.64
C VAL A 215 25.13 40.83 -31.11
N PHE A 216 24.77 39.96 -30.17
CA PHE A 216 25.56 38.83 -29.72
C PHE A 216 24.80 37.55 -30.08
N THR A 217 25.41 36.68 -30.89
CA THR A 217 24.72 35.52 -31.46
C THR A 217 25.68 34.37 -31.79
N ASP A 218 25.13 33.24 -32.24
CA ASP A 218 25.85 32.06 -32.70
C ASP A 218 26.42 32.25 -34.13
N ILE A 219 27.47 31.49 -34.48
CA ILE A 219 28.12 31.55 -35.78
C ILE A 219 27.16 31.21 -36.93
N ALA A 220 26.26 30.25 -36.72
CA ALA A 220 25.24 29.81 -37.67
C ALA A 220 24.03 30.76 -37.78
N ASP A 221 23.98 31.87 -37.01
CA ASP A 221 22.89 32.85 -37.13
C ASP A 221 23.09 33.77 -38.33
N ASP A 222 22.62 33.32 -39.49
CA ASP A 222 22.69 34.05 -40.75
C ASP A 222 21.87 35.34 -40.80
N ALA A 223 20.93 35.51 -39.85
CA ALA A 223 20.08 36.69 -39.80
C ALA A 223 20.87 37.98 -39.49
N TYR A 224 22.04 37.87 -38.86
CA TYR A 224 22.90 38.98 -38.48
C TYR A 224 24.35 38.68 -38.85
N GLY A 225 25.04 39.61 -39.54
CA GLY A 225 26.45 39.43 -39.92
C GLY A 225 26.70 38.49 -41.11
N GLY A 226 25.67 37.81 -41.62
CA GLY A 226 25.73 36.91 -42.78
C GLY A 226 26.24 35.50 -42.46
N ASP A 227 26.32 34.66 -43.49
CA ASP A 227 26.85 33.28 -43.49
C ASP A 227 28.33 33.27 -43.12
N THR A 228 28.61 33.06 -41.84
CA THR A 228 29.92 33.33 -41.22
C THR A 228 30.81 32.09 -41.23
N ASP A 229 30.21 30.91 -41.11
CA ASP A 229 30.80 29.58 -41.24
C ASP A 229 30.78 29.03 -42.68
N ASN A 230 30.24 29.80 -43.63
CA ASN A 230 30.32 29.57 -45.07
C ASN A 230 29.72 28.22 -45.50
N ASP A 231 28.64 27.82 -44.83
CA ASP A 231 27.92 26.57 -45.10
C ASP A 231 26.60 26.77 -45.87
N GLY A 232 26.20 28.03 -46.08
CA GLY A 232 24.90 28.41 -46.59
C GLY A 232 23.82 28.32 -45.51
N ASP A 233 22.66 27.76 -45.84
CA ASP A 233 21.58 27.52 -44.85
C ASP A 233 21.70 26.09 -44.27
N ALA A 234 22.91 25.52 -44.14
CA ALA A 234 23.05 24.10 -43.81
C ALA A 234 22.96 23.82 -42.30
N THR A 235 23.39 24.77 -41.48
CA THR A 235 23.20 24.80 -40.03
C THR A 235 22.19 25.88 -39.64
N GLU A 236 21.57 25.69 -38.47
CA GLU A 236 20.61 26.65 -37.88
C GLU A 236 21.00 26.82 -36.41
N PRO A 237 20.87 28.03 -35.85
CA PRO A 237 21.24 28.29 -34.47
C PRO A 237 20.15 27.80 -33.49
N HIS A 238 20.58 27.30 -32.33
CA HIS A 238 19.76 26.75 -31.26
C HIS A 238 20.10 27.40 -29.91
N ALA A 239 19.16 27.37 -28.98
CA ALA A 239 19.40 27.85 -27.62
C ALA A 239 20.52 27.05 -26.94
N GLY A 240 21.54 27.74 -26.44
CA GLY A 240 22.68 27.12 -25.77
C GLY A 240 23.87 26.84 -26.68
N ASP A 241 23.87 27.32 -27.93
CA ASP A 241 24.98 27.09 -28.86
C ASP A 241 26.28 27.83 -28.44
N TRP A 242 26.18 28.83 -27.55
CA TRP A 242 27.34 29.50 -26.93
C TRP A 242 27.08 29.82 -25.46
N GLY A 243 28.14 30.07 -24.68
CA GLY A 243 28.07 30.21 -23.21
C GLY A 243 27.54 31.56 -22.69
N GLY A 244 27.39 32.57 -23.54
CA GLY A 244 26.88 33.89 -23.14
C GLY A 244 27.95 34.91 -22.75
N ILE A 245 27.53 35.97 -22.05
CA ILE A 245 28.41 37.00 -21.48
C ILE A 245 28.32 36.98 -19.96
N ARG A 246 29.44 36.85 -19.25
CA ARG A 246 29.51 36.93 -17.77
C ARG A 246 30.11 38.25 -17.30
N ILE A 247 29.32 39.07 -16.59
CA ILE A 247 29.78 40.29 -15.92
C ILE A 247 30.08 40.00 -14.45
N GLY A 248 31.36 39.84 -14.13
CA GLY A 248 31.83 39.45 -12.80
C GLY A 248 31.84 40.58 -11.77
N ALA A 249 31.94 40.22 -10.49
CA ALA A 249 31.85 41.13 -9.34
C ALA A 249 32.92 42.23 -9.32
N ASN A 250 34.04 42.01 -10.03
CA ASN A 250 35.16 42.96 -10.11
C ASN A 250 34.98 44.05 -11.19
N SER A 251 33.87 44.04 -11.94
CA SER A 251 33.57 44.95 -13.06
C SER A 251 33.39 46.43 -12.67
N GLY A 252 33.30 46.73 -11.37
CA GLY A 252 33.16 48.11 -10.88
C GLY A 252 31.76 48.70 -11.00
N ASN A 253 30.75 47.89 -11.35
CA ASN A 253 29.33 48.28 -11.46
C ASN A 253 29.06 49.43 -12.45
N SER A 254 29.90 49.57 -13.48
CA SER A 254 29.82 50.64 -14.48
C SER A 254 29.43 50.15 -15.88
N SER A 255 29.22 48.84 -16.07
CA SER A 255 28.79 48.31 -17.36
C SER A 255 27.36 48.76 -17.70
N LEU A 256 27.15 49.10 -18.97
CA LEU A 256 25.91 49.62 -19.52
C LEU A 256 25.59 48.87 -20.82
N LEU A 257 24.45 48.19 -20.85
CA LEU A 257 23.96 47.44 -21.98
C LEU A 257 22.59 48.02 -22.35
N GLU A 258 22.51 48.66 -23.51
CA GLU A 258 21.31 49.33 -23.98
C GLU A 258 21.08 49.01 -25.46
N TYR A 259 19.85 48.60 -25.84
CA TYR A 259 19.53 48.15 -27.20
C TYR A 259 20.48 47.04 -27.73
N CYS A 260 20.80 46.09 -26.87
CA CYS A 260 21.52 44.87 -27.26
C CYS A 260 20.54 43.74 -27.60
N LEU A 261 20.93 42.86 -28.51
CA LEU A 261 20.20 41.66 -28.89
C LEU A 261 21.08 40.44 -28.58
N PHE A 262 20.65 39.64 -27.61
CA PHE A 262 21.28 38.38 -27.21
C PHE A 262 20.48 37.23 -27.80
N ARG A 263 21.12 36.38 -28.61
CA ARG A 263 20.45 35.28 -29.30
C ARG A 263 21.17 33.97 -29.05
N PHE A 264 20.41 32.89 -28.85
CA PHE A 264 20.93 31.51 -28.88
C PHE A 264 21.99 31.15 -27.81
N GLY A 265 22.17 31.98 -26.78
CA GLY A 265 23.16 31.74 -25.72
C GLY A 265 22.64 30.93 -24.53
N GLY A 266 23.57 30.43 -23.71
CA GLY A 266 23.31 29.75 -22.43
C GLY A 266 23.63 28.25 -22.42
N ASP A 267 24.85 27.83 -22.77
CA ASP A 267 25.28 26.41 -22.71
C ASP A 267 25.39 25.84 -21.27
N LYS A 268 24.66 24.74 -21.00
CA LYS A 268 24.69 23.95 -19.75
C LYS A 268 26.05 23.28 -19.54
N GLY A 269 27.01 24.05 -19.04
CA GLY A 269 28.35 23.59 -18.71
C GLY A 269 29.37 24.72 -18.60
N VAL A 270 29.11 25.85 -19.26
CA VAL A 270 30.01 27.01 -19.32
C VAL A 270 29.34 28.28 -18.79
N GLY A 271 28.11 28.56 -19.22
CA GLY A 271 27.29 29.67 -18.74
C GLY A 271 25.79 29.45 -19.05
N ASP A 272 24.93 29.65 -18.06
CA ASP A 272 23.54 29.19 -18.08
C ASP A 272 22.55 30.21 -18.71
N ALA A 273 23.05 31.31 -19.29
CA ALA A 273 22.23 32.38 -19.86
C ALA A 273 22.95 33.18 -20.95
N GLY A 274 22.19 33.85 -21.83
CA GLY A 274 22.75 34.83 -22.77
C GLY A 274 23.50 35.97 -22.07
N LEU A 275 23.08 36.35 -20.85
CA LEU A 275 23.81 37.26 -19.97
C LEU A 275 23.82 36.75 -18.53
N GLU A 276 25.00 36.61 -17.94
CA GLU A 276 25.21 36.31 -16.53
C GLU A 276 25.74 37.52 -15.77
N ILE A 277 25.16 37.78 -14.60
CA ILE A 277 25.59 38.82 -13.67
C ILE A 277 25.98 38.15 -12.36
N ASP A 278 27.29 38.12 -12.10
CA ASP A 278 27.86 37.52 -10.89
C ASP A 278 28.33 38.60 -9.93
N GLY A 279 27.47 39.00 -8.99
CA GLY A 279 27.80 39.94 -7.90
C GLY A 279 28.00 41.40 -8.33
N SER A 280 27.86 41.71 -9.62
CA SER A 280 27.94 43.08 -10.16
C SER A 280 26.55 43.73 -10.29
N SER A 281 26.51 45.03 -10.59
CA SER A 281 25.26 45.81 -10.71
C SER A 281 25.22 46.65 -11.99
N PRO A 282 25.31 46.03 -13.20
CA PRO A 282 25.17 46.74 -14.47
C PRO A 282 23.76 47.30 -14.67
N MET A 283 23.64 48.21 -15.63
CA MET A 283 22.35 48.61 -16.20
C MET A 283 22.13 47.86 -17.52
N VAL A 284 21.01 47.14 -17.60
CA VAL A 284 20.57 46.40 -18.78
C VAL A 284 19.18 46.91 -19.16
N SER A 285 19.08 47.63 -20.28
CA SER A 285 17.82 48.26 -20.65
C SER A 285 17.50 48.27 -22.14
N ASN A 286 16.23 48.11 -22.49
CA ASN A 286 15.79 48.06 -23.90
C ASN A 286 16.49 46.97 -24.72
N CYS A 287 17.02 45.92 -24.07
CA CYS A 287 17.64 44.79 -24.74
C CYS A 287 16.60 43.71 -25.07
N THR A 288 16.93 42.83 -26.01
CA THR A 288 16.13 41.65 -26.36
C THR A 288 16.96 40.39 -26.14
N PHE A 289 16.38 39.42 -25.43
CA PHE A 289 16.92 38.08 -25.23
C PHE A 289 16.02 37.11 -26.00
N PHE A 290 16.51 36.54 -27.10
CA PHE A 290 15.72 35.74 -28.02
C PHE A 290 16.29 34.32 -28.15
N ASN A 291 15.47 33.28 -27.94
CA ASN A 291 15.87 31.88 -28.06
C ASN A 291 17.17 31.53 -27.31
N ASN A 292 17.39 32.12 -26.13
CA ASN A 292 18.48 31.71 -25.22
C ASN A 292 17.98 30.56 -24.33
N GLU A 293 18.85 29.81 -23.65
CA GLU A 293 18.37 28.88 -22.61
C GLU A 293 17.67 29.63 -21.48
N LYS A 294 18.45 30.47 -20.79
CA LYS A 294 17.93 31.57 -19.99
C LYS A 294 18.30 32.90 -20.63
N GLY A 295 17.43 33.88 -20.56
CA GLY A 295 17.78 35.22 -21.06
C GLY A 295 18.86 35.85 -20.20
N ILE A 296 18.60 35.96 -18.90
CA ILE A 296 19.55 36.51 -17.92
C ILE A 296 19.62 35.67 -16.65
N SER A 297 20.82 35.42 -16.13
CA SER A 297 21.05 34.80 -14.83
C SER A 297 21.73 35.78 -13.87
N ILE A 298 21.18 35.95 -12.67
CA ILE A 298 21.67 36.92 -11.68
C ILE A 298 21.97 36.21 -10.38
N PHE A 299 23.25 36.19 -10.00
CA PHE A 299 23.73 35.56 -8.77
C PHE A 299 24.78 36.42 -8.07
N GLY A 300 25.20 35.99 -6.88
CA GLY A 300 25.98 36.83 -5.97
C GLY A 300 25.15 37.98 -5.39
N ASN A 301 25.81 38.95 -4.73
CA ASN A 301 25.14 40.04 -4.00
C ASN A 301 24.88 41.29 -4.87
N GLY A 302 24.73 41.10 -6.19
CA GLY A 302 24.53 42.18 -7.15
C GLY A 302 23.11 42.76 -7.11
N ALA A 303 22.95 44.03 -7.47
CA ALA A 303 21.67 44.72 -7.62
C ALA A 303 21.55 45.41 -8.99
N PRO A 304 21.60 44.66 -10.10
CA PRO A 304 21.51 45.23 -11.44
C PRO A 304 20.15 45.87 -11.70
N SER A 305 20.12 46.86 -12.61
CA SER A 305 18.87 47.43 -13.12
C SER A 305 18.50 46.75 -14.43
N ILE A 306 17.39 46.02 -14.43
CA ILE A 306 16.87 45.27 -15.59
C ILE A 306 15.57 45.96 -16.01
N LEU A 307 15.64 46.84 -17.01
CA LEU A 307 14.59 47.79 -17.35
C LEU A 307 14.12 47.67 -18.82
N ASP A 308 12.83 47.55 -19.05
CA ASP A 308 12.24 47.62 -20.40
C ASP A 308 12.84 46.63 -21.43
N ASN A 309 13.31 45.47 -20.96
CA ASN A 309 13.86 44.42 -21.84
C ASN A 309 12.77 43.45 -22.31
N THR A 310 13.01 42.78 -23.45
CA THR A 310 12.14 41.72 -23.97
C THR A 310 12.82 40.36 -23.86
N PHE A 311 12.14 39.37 -23.32
CA PHE A 311 12.59 37.98 -23.23
C PHE A 311 11.63 37.10 -24.02
N GLU A 312 12.13 36.50 -25.09
CA GLU A 312 11.33 35.79 -26.08
C GLU A 312 11.91 34.41 -26.38
N GLY A 313 11.07 33.37 -26.36
CA GLY A 313 11.46 32.04 -26.81
C GLY A 313 12.53 31.34 -25.95
N CYS A 314 12.77 31.78 -24.71
CA CYS A 314 13.77 31.14 -23.86
C CYS A 314 13.36 29.70 -23.52
N THR A 315 14.29 28.75 -23.66
CA THR A 315 13.99 27.31 -23.54
C THR A 315 14.02 26.77 -22.12
N VAL A 316 14.43 27.57 -21.13
CA VAL A 316 14.35 27.24 -19.69
C VAL A 316 13.47 28.23 -18.95
N ALA A 317 13.89 29.49 -18.88
CA ALA A 317 13.18 30.60 -18.24
C ALA A 317 13.80 31.95 -18.67
N PRO A 318 13.04 33.06 -18.71
CA PRO A 318 13.58 34.37 -19.08
C PRO A 318 14.64 34.88 -18.09
N VAL A 319 14.44 34.61 -16.79
CA VAL A 319 15.32 35.08 -15.70
C VAL A 319 15.63 33.94 -14.74
N GLY A 320 16.92 33.69 -14.51
CA GLY A 320 17.45 32.95 -13.36
C GLY A 320 17.85 33.90 -12.23
N LEU A 321 17.38 33.67 -11.01
CA LEU A 321 17.61 34.56 -9.87
C LEU A 321 18.06 33.81 -8.61
N ALA A 322 19.24 34.14 -8.11
CA ALA A 322 19.69 33.70 -6.79
C ALA A 322 19.03 34.52 -5.67
N LEU A 323 18.76 33.90 -4.51
CA LEU A 323 18.23 34.60 -3.34
C LEU A 323 19.15 35.71 -2.80
N THR A 324 20.43 35.66 -3.12
CA THR A 324 21.43 36.69 -2.75
C THR A 324 21.31 37.97 -3.59
N ALA A 325 20.73 37.87 -4.78
CA ALA A 325 20.62 38.97 -5.72
C ALA A 325 19.42 39.86 -5.39
N GLN A 326 19.54 41.16 -5.67
CA GLN A 326 18.49 42.15 -5.41
C GLN A 326 18.30 43.08 -6.62
N PRO A 327 17.91 42.54 -7.78
CA PRO A 327 17.75 43.32 -9.01
C PRO A 327 16.55 44.26 -8.94
N ILE A 328 16.64 45.37 -9.68
CA ILE A 328 15.53 46.28 -9.93
C ILE A 328 14.89 45.87 -11.26
N PHE A 329 13.69 45.32 -11.22
CA PHE A 329 12.89 44.97 -12.40
C PHE A 329 11.81 46.01 -12.66
N SER A 330 11.73 46.52 -13.90
CA SER A 330 10.60 47.36 -14.33
C SER A 330 10.44 47.29 -15.85
N GLY A 331 9.20 47.20 -16.34
CA GLY A 331 8.90 47.33 -17.77
C GLY A 331 9.32 46.16 -18.66
N ASN A 332 9.93 45.11 -18.11
CA ASN A 332 10.35 43.95 -18.91
C ASN A 332 9.16 43.10 -19.36
N ILE A 333 9.25 42.50 -20.55
CA ILE A 333 8.18 41.74 -21.19
C ILE A 333 8.67 40.31 -21.43
N PHE A 334 7.88 39.31 -21.05
CA PHE A 334 8.14 37.89 -21.31
C PHE A 334 7.12 37.40 -22.35
N ILE A 335 7.61 36.75 -23.41
CA ILE A 335 6.82 36.31 -24.57
C ILE A 335 7.27 34.90 -24.95
N ASP A 336 6.35 33.96 -25.12
CA ASP A 336 6.60 32.65 -25.73
C ASP A 336 7.81 31.87 -25.15
N ASN A 337 8.14 32.08 -23.87
CA ASN A 337 9.18 31.31 -23.19
C ASN A 337 8.60 29.95 -22.76
N LEU A 338 9.46 28.95 -22.55
CA LEU A 338 9.03 27.67 -21.96
C LEU A 338 8.39 27.90 -20.59
N ARG A 339 8.93 28.83 -19.81
CA ARG A 339 8.36 29.27 -18.53
C ARG A 339 8.29 30.79 -18.47
N ASN A 340 7.12 31.37 -18.26
CA ASN A 340 6.89 32.80 -18.10
C ASN A 340 6.94 33.22 -16.61
N GLY A 341 7.99 32.81 -15.91
CA GLY A 341 8.24 33.15 -14.50
C GLY A 341 9.72 33.43 -14.21
N ILE A 342 10.02 33.69 -12.95
CA ILE A 342 11.41 33.90 -12.47
C ILE A 342 11.90 32.61 -11.83
N ASN A 343 12.89 31.97 -12.45
CA ASN A 343 13.47 30.74 -11.95
C ASN A 343 14.38 31.03 -10.73
N LEU A 344 14.14 30.38 -9.59
CA LEU A 344 15.02 30.49 -8.44
C LEU A 344 16.22 29.56 -8.61
N GLU A 345 17.43 30.12 -8.53
CA GLU A 345 18.65 29.31 -8.67
C GLU A 345 18.92 28.51 -7.40
N ALA A 346 19.04 27.19 -7.55
CA ALA A 346 19.29 26.24 -6.48
C ALA A 346 20.77 26.24 -6.05
N PHE A 347 21.15 27.23 -5.25
CA PHE A 347 22.44 27.25 -4.59
C PHE A 347 22.37 26.66 -3.18
N ASN A 348 23.53 26.30 -2.63
CA ASN A 348 23.66 25.97 -1.22
C ASN A 348 23.57 27.24 -0.35
N TYR A 349 22.35 27.68 -0.03
CA TYR A 349 22.11 28.83 0.84
C TYR A 349 22.37 28.48 2.32
N ASN A 350 23.64 28.35 2.71
CA ASN A 350 24.06 27.86 4.03
C ASN A 350 24.87 28.86 4.87
N ALA A 351 24.97 30.12 4.44
CA ALA A 351 25.70 31.16 5.15
C ALA A 351 24.97 31.56 6.45
N THR A 352 25.35 30.96 7.58
CA THR A 352 24.74 31.21 8.90
C THR A 352 24.59 32.71 9.20
N GLY A 353 23.38 33.13 9.56
CA GLY A 353 23.01 34.52 9.81
C GLY A 353 22.54 35.30 8.57
N ALA A 354 22.62 34.71 7.38
CA ALA A 354 22.07 35.32 6.17
C ALA A 354 20.55 35.40 6.24
N THR A 355 20.00 36.46 5.64
CA THR A 355 18.57 36.66 5.47
C THR A 355 18.32 37.01 4.01
N TYR A 356 17.41 36.29 3.37
CA TYR A 356 16.97 36.52 2.01
C TYR A 356 15.50 36.87 2.00
N THR A 357 15.08 37.72 1.06
CA THR A 357 13.69 38.16 0.92
C THR A 357 13.23 37.94 -0.52
N LEU A 358 12.09 37.27 -0.68
CA LEU A 358 11.33 37.25 -1.92
C LEU A 358 10.21 38.29 -1.84
N SER A 359 10.14 39.12 -2.88
CA SER A 359 9.22 40.26 -2.98
C SER A 359 8.41 40.16 -4.27
N LYS A 360 7.23 40.78 -4.32
CA LYS A 360 6.44 40.80 -5.56
C LYS A 360 7.19 41.52 -6.67
N ILE A 361 7.17 40.93 -7.87
CA ILE A 361 7.70 41.54 -9.08
C ILE A 361 6.54 41.73 -10.06
N ALA A 362 6.32 42.98 -10.49
CA ALA A 362 5.29 43.32 -11.46
C ALA A 362 5.88 43.41 -12.86
N LEU A 363 5.30 42.69 -13.82
CA LEU A 363 5.74 42.68 -15.21
C LEU A 363 4.55 42.96 -16.16
N PRO A 364 4.69 43.87 -17.14
CA PRO A 364 3.71 44.04 -18.20
C PRO A 364 3.33 42.71 -18.88
N GLY A 365 2.03 42.51 -19.12
CA GLY A 365 1.53 41.31 -19.82
C GLY A 365 1.26 40.09 -18.91
N LEU A 366 2.05 39.91 -17.84
CA LEU A 366 1.90 38.80 -16.88
C LEU A 366 1.22 39.20 -15.56
N GLY A 367 0.87 40.48 -15.41
CA GLY A 367 0.11 41.00 -14.28
C GLY A 367 0.96 41.70 -13.23
N SER A 368 0.34 42.02 -12.09
CA SER A 368 1.02 42.77 -11.01
C SER A 368 1.95 41.91 -10.15
N ASN A 369 2.05 40.62 -10.43
CA ASN A 369 2.78 39.66 -9.61
C ASN A 369 3.11 38.39 -10.40
N VAL A 370 4.35 38.29 -10.88
CA VAL A 370 4.87 37.10 -11.56
C VAL A 370 5.25 36.01 -10.56
N ALA A 371 5.14 34.75 -10.97
CA ALA A 371 5.54 33.61 -10.16
C ALA A 371 7.08 33.47 -10.07
N TYR A 372 7.56 33.09 -8.89
CA TYR A 372 8.86 32.45 -8.73
C TYR A 372 8.72 30.95 -8.97
N ILE A 373 9.70 30.33 -9.62
CA ILE A 373 9.66 28.91 -9.98
C ILE A 373 10.76 28.17 -9.21
N VAL A 374 10.37 27.10 -8.52
CA VAL A 374 11.29 26.08 -7.99
C VAL A 374 11.25 24.91 -8.96
N ASN A 375 12.42 24.47 -9.42
CA ASN A 375 12.57 23.45 -10.46
C ASN A 375 13.28 22.19 -9.91
N GLU A 376 13.61 21.26 -10.82
CA GLU A 376 14.21 19.93 -10.59
C GLU A 376 15.41 19.86 -9.64
N THR A 377 16.07 20.99 -9.33
CA THR A 377 17.22 21.02 -8.41
C THR A 377 16.84 21.34 -6.96
N GLY A 378 15.56 21.58 -6.69
CA GLY A 378 15.00 21.93 -5.38
C GLY A 378 15.52 23.28 -4.86
N LEU A 379 15.07 23.68 -3.67
CA LEU A 379 15.59 24.87 -2.98
C LEU A 379 15.91 24.53 -1.53
N THR A 380 17.18 24.68 -1.12
CA THR A 380 17.59 24.39 0.26
C THR A 380 17.98 25.65 1.02
N ILE A 381 17.26 25.92 2.11
CA ILE A 381 17.60 26.95 3.11
C ILE A 381 18.38 26.30 4.24
N GLY A 382 19.68 26.54 4.30
CA GLY A 382 20.60 25.95 5.27
C GLY A 382 20.39 26.41 6.71
N ALA A 383 20.98 25.67 7.66
CA ALA A 383 20.85 25.97 9.08
C ALA A 383 21.35 27.38 9.44
N GLY A 384 20.55 28.10 10.22
CA GLY A 384 20.82 29.48 10.61
C GLY A 384 20.62 30.53 9.51
N VAL A 385 20.11 30.16 8.33
CA VAL A 385 19.66 31.09 7.27
C VAL A 385 18.18 31.38 7.43
N THR A 386 17.74 32.60 7.13
CA THR A 386 16.31 32.97 7.11
C THR A 386 15.86 33.30 5.68
N LEU A 387 14.82 32.63 5.19
CA LEU A 387 14.08 33.04 4.01
C LEU A 387 12.79 33.74 4.44
N THR A 388 12.62 34.99 4.03
CA THR A 388 11.37 35.75 4.22
C THR A 388 10.65 35.85 2.88
N ILE A 389 9.36 35.55 2.86
CA ILE A 389 8.50 35.67 1.69
C ILE A 389 7.43 36.72 2.00
N GLU A 390 7.45 37.82 1.24
CA GLU A 390 6.54 38.95 1.45
C GLU A 390 5.09 38.63 1.04
N PRO A 391 4.09 39.37 1.56
CA PRO A 391 2.70 39.19 1.21
C PRO A 391 2.42 39.22 -0.30
N GLY A 392 1.63 38.25 -0.75
CA GLY A 392 1.19 38.11 -2.13
C GLY A 392 2.21 37.44 -3.06
N VAL A 393 3.41 37.08 -2.61
CA VAL A 393 4.36 36.35 -3.45
C VAL A 393 3.79 34.98 -3.86
N ILE A 394 4.01 34.59 -5.12
CA ILE A 394 3.58 33.31 -5.69
C ILE A 394 4.82 32.48 -5.99
N ILE A 395 4.85 31.26 -5.48
CA ILE A 395 5.88 30.25 -5.74
C ILE A 395 5.20 29.07 -6.42
N LYS A 396 5.72 28.71 -7.59
CA LYS A 396 5.26 27.57 -8.36
C LYS A 396 6.35 26.50 -8.41
N HIS A 397 5.94 25.25 -8.30
CA HIS A 397 6.81 24.08 -8.43
C HIS A 397 6.57 23.43 -9.77
N ASP A 398 7.64 23.11 -10.48
CA ASP A 398 7.62 22.69 -11.88
C ASP A 398 7.95 21.21 -12.03
N ASN A 399 6.92 20.38 -12.16
CA ASN A 399 6.97 18.92 -12.00
C ASN A 399 7.53 18.15 -13.21
N PHE A 400 8.50 17.26 -12.98
CA PHE A 400 8.59 15.92 -13.62
C PHE A 400 9.33 14.82 -12.79
N ASP A 401 9.98 15.13 -11.66
CA ASP A 401 10.79 14.14 -10.90
C ASP A 401 10.80 14.37 -9.37
N THR A 402 11.39 13.45 -8.61
CA THR A 402 11.24 13.31 -7.14
C THR A 402 11.88 14.40 -6.25
N ASP A 403 12.35 15.54 -6.78
CA ASP A 403 13.22 16.49 -6.06
C ASP A 403 12.73 17.97 -6.04
N ASP A 404 11.50 18.27 -6.45
CA ASP A 404 10.90 19.64 -6.46
C ASP A 404 10.53 20.18 -5.06
N LEU A 405 11.41 19.96 -4.08
CA LEU A 405 11.22 20.22 -2.66
C LEU A 405 11.85 21.55 -2.22
N LEU A 406 11.08 22.39 -1.53
CA LEU A 406 11.65 23.45 -0.70
C LEU A 406 12.07 22.85 0.65
N THR A 407 13.37 22.61 0.82
CA THR A 407 13.95 22.09 2.07
C THR A 407 14.40 23.22 2.99
N VAL A 408 13.88 23.26 4.21
CA VAL A 408 14.18 24.29 5.21
C VAL A 408 14.88 23.67 6.42
N ASN A 409 16.20 23.84 6.48
CA ASN A 409 17.03 23.57 7.66
C ASN A 409 17.26 24.83 8.52
N GLY A 410 16.93 26.01 8.01
CA GLY A 410 16.98 27.31 8.70
C GLY A 410 15.59 27.79 9.13
N THR A 411 15.30 29.08 8.93
CA THR A 411 14.01 29.71 9.25
C THR A 411 13.27 30.07 7.96
N LEU A 412 11.99 29.72 7.87
CA LEU A 412 11.07 30.18 6.82
C LEU A 412 10.03 31.12 7.44
N ILE A 413 9.98 32.36 6.98
CA ILE A 413 8.96 33.35 7.37
C ILE A 413 8.11 33.65 6.14
N ALA A 414 6.94 33.03 6.03
CA ALA A 414 5.97 33.28 4.97
C ALA A 414 4.72 33.88 5.60
N GLN A 415 4.62 35.21 5.61
CA GLN A 415 3.55 35.92 6.31
C GLN A 415 2.75 36.75 5.32
N GLY A 416 1.75 36.13 4.71
CA GLY A 416 0.79 36.78 3.83
C GLY A 416 -0.21 37.66 4.58
N THR A 417 -1.24 38.08 3.85
CA THR A 417 -2.45 38.68 4.44
C THR A 417 -3.68 38.05 3.82
N ALA A 418 -4.85 38.21 4.44
CA ALA A 418 -6.10 37.68 3.89
C ALA A 418 -6.44 38.18 2.46
N LEU A 419 -5.88 39.33 2.03
CA LEU A 419 -6.06 39.87 0.67
C LEU A 419 -4.91 39.52 -0.27
N GLU A 420 -3.73 39.21 0.28
CA GLU A 420 -2.50 38.94 -0.45
C GLU A 420 -1.80 37.74 0.22
N PRO A 421 -2.34 36.52 0.07
CA PRO A 421 -1.73 35.33 0.64
C PRO A 421 -0.40 35.03 -0.06
N VAL A 422 0.52 34.38 0.66
CA VAL A 422 1.67 33.72 0.00
C VAL A 422 1.17 32.44 -0.63
N VAL A 423 1.41 32.21 -1.92
CA VAL A 423 0.86 31.06 -2.65
C VAL A 423 1.98 30.08 -2.99
N PHE A 424 1.78 28.82 -2.65
CA PHE A 424 2.60 27.67 -3.09
C PHE A 424 1.70 26.74 -3.90
N THR A 425 2.07 26.49 -5.17
CA THR A 425 1.21 25.73 -6.08
C THR A 425 2.02 25.05 -7.19
N ASP A 426 1.37 24.18 -7.95
CA ASP A 426 1.91 23.58 -9.18
C ASP A 426 2.07 24.61 -10.32
N ILE A 427 3.02 24.38 -11.24
CA ILE A 427 3.30 25.27 -12.37
C ILE A 427 2.08 25.49 -13.27
N ALA A 428 1.27 24.43 -13.48
CA ALA A 428 0.07 24.44 -14.30
C ALA A 428 -1.13 25.13 -13.62
N ASP A 429 -1.02 25.62 -12.37
CA ASP A 429 -2.10 26.37 -11.73
C ASP A 429 -2.21 27.81 -12.25
N ASP A 430 -2.94 27.98 -13.35
CA ASP A 430 -3.21 29.29 -13.96
C ASP A 430 -3.96 30.28 -13.06
N ALA A 431 -4.59 29.82 -11.97
CA ALA A 431 -5.35 30.68 -11.07
C ALA A 431 -4.48 31.72 -10.35
N PHE A 432 -3.19 31.45 -10.20
CA PHE A 432 -2.22 32.33 -9.55
C PHE A 432 -1.00 32.51 -10.44
N GLY A 433 -0.59 33.75 -10.73
CA GLY A 433 0.61 34.02 -11.54
C GLY A 433 0.43 33.83 -13.04
N GLY A 434 -0.75 33.37 -13.48
CA GLY A 434 -1.06 33.13 -14.89
C GLY A 434 -0.44 31.84 -15.43
N ASP A 435 -0.57 31.65 -16.74
CA ASP A 435 -0.02 30.54 -17.53
C ASP A 435 1.52 30.60 -17.51
N THR A 436 2.10 29.93 -16.52
CA THR A 436 3.52 30.05 -16.19
C THR A 436 4.38 29.07 -16.98
N ASP A 437 3.82 27.94 -17.41
CA ASP A 437 4.46 26.96 -18.30
C ASP A 437 4.09 27.16 -19.78
N ASN A 438 3.35 28.23 -20.08
CA ASN A 438 3.00 28.68 -21.43
C ASN A 438 2.31 27.58 -22.27
N ASN A 439 1.55 26.71 -21.61
CA ASN A 439 0.86 25.58 -22.23
C ASN A 439 -0.60 25.93 -22.59
N GLY A 440 -1.07 27.12 -22.22
CA GLY A 440 -2.47 27.51 -22.23
C GLY A 440 -3.22 26.83 -21.08
N SER A 441 -4.36 26.22 -21.39
CA SER A 441 -5.13 25.42 -20.42
C SER A 441 -5.01 23.93 -20.73
N ALA A 442 -3.88 23.49 -21.29
CA ALA A 442 -3.72 22.14 -21.83
C ALA A 442 -3.55 21.09 -20.73
N VAL A 443 -2.90 21.47 -19.63
CA VAL A 443 -2.74 20.67 -18.42
C VAL A 443 -3.41 21.41 -17.28
N SER A 444 -4.23 20.71 -16.50
CA SER A 444 -4.75 21.22 -15.22
C SER A 444 -3.98 20.60 -14.08
N PRO A 445 -3.74 21.33 -12.98
CA PRO A 445 -3.04 20.78 -11.83
C PRO A 445 -3.90 19.72 -11.11
N HIS A 446 -3.25 18.72 -10.53
CA HIS A 446 -3.82 17.63 -9.76
C HIS A 446 -3.19 17.57 -8.35
N PRO A 447 -3.92 17.08 -7.34
CA PRO A 447 -3.34 16.79 -6.03
C PRO A 447 -2.12 15.88 -6.16
N GLY A 448 -0.98 16.32 -5.63
CA GLY A 448 0.27 15.55 -5.63
C GLY A 448 1.25 15.89 -6.76
N ASP A 449 0.96 16.95 -7.55
CA ASP A 449 1.82 17.35 -8.67
C ASP A 449 3.18 17.92 -8.21
N TRP A 450 3.36 18.29 -6.93
CA TRP A 450 4.67 18.69 -6.38
C TRP A 450 4.86 18.18 -4.95
N GLU A 451 6.10 17.80 -4.58
CA GLU A 451 6.37 17.07 -3.34
C GLU A 451 5.92 17.83 -2.08
N GLY A 452 6.35 19.09 -1.93
CA GLY A 452 5.96 19.91 -0.78
C GLY A 452 7.01 20.91 -0.31
N ILE A 453 6.84 21.37 0.93
CA ILE A 453 7.83 22.15 1.68
C ILE A 453 8.21 21.36 2.93
N ARG A 454 9.47 20.95 3.05
CA ARG A 454 9.96 20.17 4.20
C ARG A 454 10.71 21.06 5.19
N ILE A 455 10.19 21.21 6.41
CA ILE A 455 10.82 21.94 7.52
C ILE A 455 11.47 20.95 8.49
N ASN A 456 12.78 20.79 8.39
CA ASN A 456 13.56 19.83 9.17
C ASN A 456 13.82 20.31 10.60
N ALA A 457 14.11 19.36 11.50
CA ALA A 457 14.44 19.60 12.91
C ALA A 457 15.59 20.61 13.11
N ALA A 458 16.51 20.71 12.14
CA ALA A 458 17.61 21.69 12.15
C ALA A 458 17.14 23.16 12.19
N SER A 459 15.90 23.44 11.78
CA SER A 459 15.29 24.79 11.77
C SER A 459 15.14 25.45 13.14
N GLY A 460 15.15 24.69 14.24
CA GLY A 460 15.14 25.26 15.59
C GLY A 460 13.83 25.96 15.99
N ASN A 461 12.70 25.59 15.38
CA ASN A 461 11.34 26.05 15.72
C ASN A 461 11.08 27.55 15.50
N THR A 462 11.78 28.16 14.54
CA THR A 462 11.68 29.60 14.25
C THR A 462 10.81 29.94 13.05
N SER A 463 10.42 28.95 12.24
CA SER A 463 9.60 29.17 11.05
C SER A 463 8.16 29.56 11.40
N ALA A 464 7.60 30.49 10.63
CA ALA A 464 6.24 31.01 10.79
C ALA A 464 5.56 31.13 9.42
N LEU A 465 4.41 30.49 9.29
CA LEU A 465 3.59 30.50 8.09
C LEU A 465 2.23 31.06 8.48
N GLU A 466 1.87 32.21 7.92
CA GLU A 466 0.61 32.90 8.20
C GLU A 466 -0.03 33.37 6.89
N PHE A 467 -1.33 33.12 6.71
CA PHE A 467 -2.05 33.46 5.46
C PHE A 467 -1.36 32.90 4.20
N CYS A 468 -0.88 31.66 4.27
CA CYS A 468 -0.37 30.94 3.11
C CYS A 468 -1.48 30.13 2.42
N LEU A 469 -1.35 29.92 1.12
CA LEU A 469 -2.23 29.09 0.31
C LEU A 469 -1.40 27.98 -0.34
N PHE A 470 -1.60 26.74 0.10
CA PHE A 470 -0.97 25.53 -0.43
C PHE A 470 -1.95 24.80 -1.34
N ARG A 471 -1.58 24.58 -2.59
CA ARG A 471 -2.44 23.95 -3.60
C ARG A 471 -1.71 22.83 -4.33
N TYR A 472 -2.40 21.72 -4.56
CA TYR A 472 -1.92 20.64 -5.43
C TYR A 472 -0.62 19.93 -5.01
N GLY A 473 -0.18 20.09 -3.76
CA GLY A 473 1.05 19.48 -3.25
C GLY A 473 0.86 18.12 -2.56
N GLY A 474 1.99 17.53 -2.14
CA GLY A 474 2.08 16.20 -1.51
C GLY A 474 2.61 15.13 -2.46
N ASN A 475 2.86 13.91 -1.97
CA ASN A 475 3.33 12.80 -2.82
C ASN A 475 2.73 11.45 -2.35
N GLU A 476 2.07 10.75 -3.28
CA GLU A 476 1.35 9.49 -3.08
C GLU A 476 2.21 8.38 -2.44
N GLY A 477 3.51 8.35 -2.76
CA GLY A 477 4.42 7.26 -2.43
C GLY A 477 5.08 7.31 -1.05
N ASN A 478 5.27 8.49 -0.45
CA ASN A 478 6.18 8.69 0.68
C ASN A 478 5.52 9.18 1.97
N THR A 479 4.18 9.23 2.03
CA THR A 479 3.40 9.79 3.16
C THR A 479 3.50 11.30 3.36
N ASP A 480 4.12 12.02 2.43
CA ASP A 480 4.39 13.46 2.52
C ASP A 480 3.12 14.32 2.34
N GLY A 481 3.14 15.53 2.89
CA GLY A 481 2.11 16.55 2.68
C GLY A 481 2.68 17.82 2.07
N ALA A 482 1.81 18.69 1.53
CA ALA A 482 2.22 19.96 0.93
C ALA A 482 3.09 20.82 1.88
N LEU A 483 2.88 20.67 3.20
CA LEU A 483 3.81 21.09 4.23
C LEU A 483 4.21 19.89 5.11
N GLU A 484 5.49 19.53 5.08
CA GLU A 484 6.05 18.48 5.91
C GLU A 484 6.88 19.05 7.06
N ILE A 485 6.58 18.62 8.29
CA ILE A 485 7.21 19.09 9.52
C ILE A 485 7.98 17.93 10.14
N ALA A 486 9.27 17.83 9.84
CA ALA A 486 10.13 16.72 10.25
C ALA A 486 10.94 17.07 11.51
N GLY A 487 10.29 16.97 12.69
CA GLY A 487 10.91 17.20 14.01
C GLY A 487 11.12 18.66 14.40
N SER A 488 10.60 19.59 13.60
CA SER A 488 10.52 21.02 13.93
C SER A 488 9.16 21.39 14.52
N SER A 489 9.02 22.62 15.04
CA SER A 489 7.77 23.13 15.63
C SER A 489 7.45 24.54 15.11
N PRO A 490 7.16 24.70 13.81
CA PRO A 490 6.73 25.98 13.24
C PRO A 490 5.35 26.40 13.76
N THR A 491 5.01 27.67 13.53
CA THR A 491 3.62 28.17 13.61
C THR A 491 3.00 28.15 12.21
N VAL A 492 1.78 27.63 12.10
CA VAL A 492 0.99 27.54 10.87
C VAL A 492 -0.39 28.11 11.19
N GLU A 493 -0.62 29.34 10.78
CA GLU A 493 -1.77 30.14 11.20
C GLU A 493 -2.56 30.70 10.01
N ASN A 494 -3.88 30.59 10.02
CA ASN A 494 -4.77 31.18 9.00
C ASN A 494 -4.41 30.80 7.55
N CYS A 495 -3.79 29.64 7.34
CA CYS A 495 -3.42 29.13 6.03
C CYS A 495 -4.56 28.30 5.41
N THR A 496 -4.53 28.13 4.09
CA THR A 496 -5.47 27.28 3.36
C THR A 496 -4.69 26.18 2.63
N PHE A 497 -5.11 24.93 2.81
CA PHE A 497 -4.60 23.75 2.12
C PHE A 497 -5.71 23.20 1.22
N PHE A 498 -5.63 23.47 -0.08
CA PHE A 498 -6.67 23.18 -1.05
C PHE A 498 -6.22 22.16 -2.10
N SER A 499 -6.99 21.09 -2.31
CA SER A 499 -6.70 20.08 -3.36
C SER A 499 -5.27 19.53 -3.32
N ASN A 500 -4.69 19.36 -2.12
CA ASN A 500 -3.45 18.63 -1.94
C ASN A 500 -3.76 17.15 -1.74
N GLU A 501 -2.76 16.29 -1.78
CA GLU A 501 -2.97 14.94 -1.25
C GLU A 501 -3.21 14.98 0.26
N LYS A 502 -2.21 15.49 0.98
CA LYS A 502 -2.30 15.86 2.40
C LYS A 502 -1.92 17.33 2.51
N GLY A 503 -2.59 18.07 3.39
CA GLY A 503 -2.20 19.44 3.70
C GLY A 503 -0.89 19.48 4.51
N ILE A 504 -0.88 18.81 5.67
CA ILE A 504 0.28 18.78 6.58
C ILE A 504 0.63 17.34 6.97
N SER A 505 1.92 17.00 6.92
CA SER A 505 2.49 15.79 7.57
C SER A 505 3.44 16.20 8.70
N ILE A 506 3.41 15.49 9.83
CA ILE A 506 4.19 15.83 11.04
C ILE A 506 4.89 14.60 11.60
N SER A 507 6.21 14.66 11.68
CA SER A 507 7.05 13.57 12.19
C SER A 507 8.16 14.07 13.13
N GLY A 508 9.06 13.19 13.59
CA GLY A 508 10.32 13.55 14.24
C GLY A 508 10.24 14.22 15.63
N ASN A 509 9.15 14.03 16.40
CA ASN A 509 8.85 14.73 17.66
C ASN A 509 8.52 16.22 17.52
N GLY A 510 8.07 16.68 16.35
CA GLY A 510 7.62 18.05 16.15
C GLY A 510 6.37 18.39 16.98
N ALA A 511 6.27 19.64 17.46
CA ALA A 511 5.11 20.15 18.19
C ALA A 511 4.61 21.48 17.59
N PRO A 512 4.23 21.51 16.29
CA PRO A 512 3.82 22.74 15.63
C PRO A 512 2.53 23.32 16.21
N GLY A 513 2.40 24.64 16.12
CA GLY A 513 1.15 25.35 16.40
C GLY A 513 0.31 25.46 15.13
N ILE A 514 -0.82 24.76 15.08
CA ILE A 514 -1.70 24.72 13.90
C ILE A 514 -3.01 25.39 14.28
N SER A 515 -3.25 26.63 13.82
CA SER A 515 -4.46 27.36 14.19
C SER A 515 -5.14 28.15 13.07
N GLY A 516 -6.47 28.20 13.08
CA GLY A 516 -7.26 28.99 12.12
C GLY A 516 -7.13 28.54 10.65
N ASN A 517 -6.57 27.36 10.38
CA ASN A 517 -6.32 26.89 9.03
C ASN A 517 -7.57 26.26 8.41
N THR A 518 -7.69 26.34 7.08
CA THR A 518 -8.73 25.66 6.30
C THR A 518 -8.12 24.56 5.46
N PHE A 519 -8.65 23.35 5.56
CA PHE A 519 -8.27 22.19 4.76
C PHE A 519 -9.46 21.78 3.91
N GLU A 520 -9.32 21.92 2.59
CA GLU A 520 -10.41 21.77 1.63
C GLU A 520 -10.03 20.85 0.46
N ALA A 521 -10.94 19.95 0.08
CA ALA A 521 -10.80 19.12 -1.12
C ALA A 521 -9.52 18.28 -1.21
N ASN A 522 -8.86 17.99 -0.07
CA ASN A 522 -7.66 17.16 -0.07
C ASN A 522 -8.04 15.68 -0.26
N THR A 523 -7.22 14.92 -0.99
CA THR A 523 -7.55 13.55 -1.40
C THR A 523 -7.15 12.47 -0.38
N ARG A 524 -6.51 12.84 0.73
CA ARG A 524 -6.18 11.97 1.88
C ARG A 524 -6.51 12.70 3.20
N PRO A 525 -6.31 12.11 4.40
CA PRO A 525 -6.46 12.86 5.65
C PRO A 525 -5.63 14.16 5.62
N PRO A 526 -6.27 15.35 5.75
CA PRO A 526 -5.66 16.64 5.47
C PRO A 526 -4.51 17.00 6.42
N VAL A 527 -4.52 16.43 7.63
CA VAL A 527 -3.37 16.42 8.52
C VAL A 527 -3.07 14.98 8.90
N SER A 528 -1.81 14.58 8.74
CA SER A 528 -1.28 13.29 9.21
C SER A 528 -0.19 13.52 10.24
N LEU A 529 -0.15 12.70 11.29
CA LEU A 529 0.87 12.81 12.33
C LEU A 529 1.42 11.45 12.74
N ALA A 530 2.72 11.41 12.98
CA ALA A 530 3.37 10.33 13.70
C ALA A 530 3.02 10.42 15.20
N LEU A 531 2.95 9.28 15.90
CA LEU A 531 2.73 9.23 17.35
C LEU A 531 3.77 9.98 18.19
N THR A 532 4.96 10.23 17.63
CA THR A 532 6.01 11.07 18.24
C THR A 532 5.65 12.54 18.25
N ALA A 533 4.81 13.00 17.31
CA ALA A 533 4.43 14.39 17.18
C ALA A 533 3.40 14.79 18.23
N GLN A 534 3.46 16.05 18.67
CA GLN A 534 2.54 16.63 19.67
C GLN A 534 2.08 18.02 19.23
N PRO A 535 1.37 18.12 18.09
CA PRO A 535 0.88 19.40 17.59
C PRO A 535 -0.19 20.00 18.49
N SER A 536 -0.31 21.32 18.48
CA SER A 536 -1.47 22.02 19.06
C SER A 536 -2.45 22.43 17.97
N PHE A 537 -3.73 22.21 18.21
CA PHE A 537 -4.83 22.52 17.27
C PHE A 537 -5.77 23.55 17.88
N LEU A 538 -6.11 24.58 17.11
CA LEU A 538 -7.11 25.57 17.50
C LEU A 538 -7.86 26.10 16.29
N ASP A 539 -9.19 26.05 16.29
CA ASP A 539 -10.05 26.70 15.27
C ASP A 539 -9.73 26.32 13.81
N ASN A 540 -9.23 25.10 13.56
CA ASN A 540 -9.03 24.59 12.20
C ASN A 540 -10.33 24.05 11.60
N VAL A 541 -10.50 24.21 10.29
CA VAL A 541 -11.70 23.81 9.54
C VAL A 541 -11.33 22.74 8.51
N PHE A 542 -11.98 21.58 8.58
CA PHE A 542 -11.84 20.49 7.62
C PHE A 542 -13.17 20.37 6.86
N VAL A 543 -13.14 20.59 5.54
CA VAL A 543 -14.33 20.61 4.70
C VAL A 543 -14.05 19.94 3.36
N ASP A 544 -14.99 19.16 2.85
CA ASP A 544 -14.91 18.55 1.51
C ASP A 544 -13.65 17.71 1.21
N ASN A 545 -12.88 17.30 2.22
CA ASN A 545 -11.76 16.38 2.04
C ASN A 545 -12.29 14.95 1.81
N LEU A 546 -11.50 14.08 1.19
CA LEU A 546 -11.83 12.66 1.10
C LEU A 546 -12.03 12.06 2.50
N ARG A 547 -11.25 12.54 3.48
CA ARG A 547 -11.36 12.20 4.89
C ARG A 547 -11.30 13.44 5.77
N ASN A 548 -12.34 13.75 6.54
CA ASN A 548 -12.38 14.86 7.51
C ASN A 548 -11.92 14.41 8.92
N GLY A 549 -10.74 13.80 8.99
CA GLY A 549 -10.09 13.38 10.24
C GLY A 549 -8.58 13.57 10.20
N VAL A 550 -7.91 13.17 11.27
CA VAL A 550 -6.45 13.27 11.40
C VAL A 550 -5.85 11.88 11.16
N GLY A 551 -5.01 11.72 10.14
CA GLY A 551 -4.36 10.45 9.86
C GLY A 551 -3.27 10.12 10.88
N ILE A 552 -3.17 8.86 11.31
CA ILE A 552 -2.01 8.35 12.02
C ILE A 552 -1.04 7.78 10.99
N GLU A 553 0.18 8.31 10.95
CA GLU A 553 1.23 7.76 10.09
C GLU A 553 1.79 6.49 10.71
N ALA A 554 1.63 5.37 10.02
CA ALA A 554 2.15 4.07 10.44
C ALA A 554 3.67 3.99 10.24
N LEU A 555 4.42 4.64 11.12
CA LEU A 555 5.86 4.42 11.24
C LEU A 555 6.10 3.21 12.14
N ASN A 556 7.18 2.46 11.91
CA ASN A 556 7.54 1.32 12.76
C ASN A 556 7.83 1.77 14.22
N TYR A 557 6.82 1.81 15.10
CA TYR A 557 6.96 2.21 16.51
C TYR A 557 7.46 1.06 17.39
N ASN A 558 8.74 0.71 17.23
CA ASN A 558 9.31 -0.52 17.81
C ASN A 558 10.46 -0.28 18.80
N ASN A 559 10.72 0.97 19.17
CA ASN A 559 11.78 1.34 20.10
C ASN A 559 11.33 1.12 21.56
N SER A 560 11.69 -0.03 22.13
CA SER A 560 11.38 -0.38 23.52
C SER A 560 11.78 0.74 24.50
N GLY A 561 10.83 1.13 25.36
CA GLY A 561 10.97 2.21 26.34
C GLY A 561 10.28 3.52 25.96
N ASP A 562 9.86 3.67 24.70
CA ASP A 562 9.12 4.83 24.23
C ASP A 562 7.69 4.84 24.78
N SER A 563 7.13 6.05 24.93
CA SER A 563 5.75 6.27 25.34
C SER A 563 5.13 7.36 24.48
N TYR A 564 3.96 7.07 23.93
CA TYR A 564 3.20 7.95 23.05
C TYR A 564 1.81 8.24 23.62
N THR A 565 1.27 9.42 23.34
CA THR A 565 -0.05 9.84 23.80
C THR A 565 -0.88 10.39 22.65
N LEU A 566 -2.09 9.84 22.47
CA LEU A 566 -3.13 10.41 21.63
C LEU A 566 -4.12 11.18 22.51
N GLY A 567 -4.18 12.49 22.33
CA GLY A 567 -5.14 13.38 22.99
C GLY A 567 -6.28 13.80 22.06
N PRO A 568 -7.43 14.28 22.57
CA PRO A 568 -8.52 14.76 21.72
C PRO A 568 -8.09 16.01 20.91
N ILE A 569 -8.36 16.00 19.61
CA ILE A 569 -8.16 17.13 18.70
C ILE A 569 -9.52 17.76 18.36
N ALA A 570 -9.58 19.09 18.31
CA ALA A 570 -10.78 19.83 17.93
C ALA A 570 -10.66 20.41 16.52
N ILE A 571 -11.69 20.21 15.69
CA ILE A 571 -11.88 20.79 14.36
C ILE A 571 -13.28 21.42 14.25
N ASN A 572 -13.54 22.19 13.19
CA ASN A 572 -14.88 22.66 12.81
C ASN A 572 -15.70 23.30 13.95
N GLY A 573 -15.07 24.13 14.79
CA GLY A 573 -15.77 24.82 15.88
C GLY A 573 -16.07 23.94 17.11
N ASN A 574 -15.10 23.10 17.51
CA ASN A 574 -15.11 22.19 18.67
C ASN A 574 -15.73 20.80 18.45
N GLN A 575 -15.83 20.33 17.21
CA GLN A 575 -16.05 18.91 16.93
C GLN A 575 -14.76 18.15 17.26
N THR A 576 -14.85 17.05 18.01
CA THR A 576 -13.71 16.15 18.20
C THR A 576 -13.40 15.45 16.88
N ALA A 577 -12.20 15.65 16.35
CA ALA A 577 -11.72 14.96 15.17
C ALA A 577 -11.48 13.48 15.48
N ALA A 578 -11.82 12.61 14.54
CA ALA A 578 -11.40 11.21 14.58
C ALA A 578 -9.94 11.10 14.16
N TYR A 579 -9.19 10.24 14.85
CA TYR A 579 -7.92 9.72 14.34
C TYR A 579 -8.20 8.56 13.38
N ILE A 580 -7.58 8.58 12.22
CA ILE A 580 -7.77 7.57 11.17
C ILE A 580 -6.54 6.68 11.11
N VAL A 581 -6.73 5.39 11.36
CA VAL A 581 -5.73 4.36 11.07
C VAL A 581 -5.82 4.03 9.58
N THR A 582 -4.72 4.16 8.83
CA THR A 582 -4.66 3.99 7.36
C THR A 582 -3.87 2.74 6.95
N ASN A 583 -3.87 2.43 5.64
CA ASN A 583 -3.43 1.25 4.84
C ASN A 583 -2.25 0.35 5.29
N PHE A 584 -1.53 0.65 6.37
CA PHE A 584 -0.44 -0.18 6.90
C PHE A 584 -0.69 -0.69 8.33
N GLY A 585 -1.89 -0.46 8.87
CA GLY A 585 -2.24 -0.74 10.26
C GLY A 585 -1.43 0.11 11.25
N LEU A 586 -1.68 -0.06 12.55
CA LEU A 586 -0.91 0.59 13.61
C LEU A 586 -0.29 -0.48 14.49
N THR A 587 1.05 -0.57 14.50
CA THR A 587 1.78 -1.51 15.37
C THR A 587 2.49 -0.77 16.51
N ILE A 588 2.16 -1.15 17.74
CA ILE A 588 2.86 -0.72 18.95
C ILE A 588 3.80 -1.85 19.38
N GLY A 589 5.10 -1.66 19.16
CA GLY A 589 6.12 -2.69 19.41
C GLY A 589 6.31 -3.04 20.90
N ALA A 590 6.97 -4.17 21.14
CA ALA A 590 7.22 -4.65 22.50
C ALA A 590 8.02 -3.62 23.33
N GLY A 591 7.59 -3.39 24.57
CA GLY A 591 8.18 -2.39 25.47
C GLY A 591 7.80 -0.93 25.17
N VAL A 592 6.97 -0.65 24.16
CA VAL A 592 6.40 0.68 23.87
C VAL A 592 5.06 0.84 24.61
N THR A 593 4.74 2.04 25.09
CA THR A 593 3.42 2.35 25.66
C THR A 593 2.66 3.33 24.77
N LEU A 594 1.44 2.99 24.36
CA LEU A 594 0.48 3.93 23.77
C LEU A 594 -0.60 4.26 24.79
N THR A 595 -0.72 5.55 25.13
CA THR A 595 -1.81 6.08 25.95
C THR A 595 -2.82 6.78 25.06
N ILE A 596 -4.09 6.43 25.20
CA ILE A 596 -5.21 7.11 24.54
C ILE A 596 -6.00 7.84 25.62
N GLU A 597 -6.08 9.16 25.53
CA GLU A 597 -6.75 10.00 26.52
C GLU A 597 -8.29 9.94 26.39
N PRO A 598 -9.05 10.27 27.46
CA PRO A 598 -10.50 10.31 27.42
C PRO A 598 -11.07 11.19 26.29
N GLY A 599 -12.09 10.67 25.59
CA GLY A 599 -12.80 11.38 24.53
C GLY A 599 -12.17 11.27 23.14
N VAL A 600 -11.06 10.53 23.00
CA VAL A 600 -10.47 10.22 21.69
C VAL A 600 -11.36 9.26 20.91
N ILE A 601 -11.46 9.51 19.61
CA ILE A 601 -12.17 8.67 18.64
C ILE A 601 -11.14 8.15 17.65
N VAL A 602 -11.09 6.84 17.45
CA VAL A 602 -10.23 6.15 16.49
C VAL A 602 -11.14 5.46 15.48
N LYS A 603 -10.91 5.74 14.21
CA LYS A 603 -11.64 5.19 13.06
C LYS A 603 -10.69 4.41 12.16
N HIS A 604 -11.16 3.27 11.66
CA HIS A 604 -10.45 2.40 10.74
C HIS A 604 -11.07 2.52 9.34
N ASP A 605 -10.24 2.59 8.29
CA ASP A 605 -10.67 2.92 6.92
C ASP A 605 -10.69 1.67 6.01
N TYR A 606 -11.80 0.89 6.07
CA TYR A 606 -12.03 -0.47 5.50
C TYR A 606 -11.60 -0.76 4.05
N PHE A 607 -11.23 0.25 3.25
CA PHE A 607 -11.08 0.09 1.81
C PHE A 607 -9.82 -0.68 1.37
N ASP A 608 -8.91 -1.05 2.28
CA ASP A 608 -7.69 -1.80 1.97
C ASP A 608 -7.40 -2.92 3.00
N SER A 609 -6.86 -4.04 2.52
CA SER A 609 -6.95 -5.38 3.15
C SER A 609 -6.17 -5.63 4.47
N ASN A 610 -5.89 -4.64 5.33
CA ASN A 610 -5.19 -4.82 6.62
C ASN A 610 -5.44 -3.65 7.62
N ASP A 611 -6.65 -3.48 8.13
CA ASP A 611 -7.00 -2.42 9.10
C ASP A 611 -6.85 -2.81 10.58
N LEU A 612 -5.87 -3.67 10.89
CA LEU A 612 -5.60 -4.13 12.25
C LEU A 612 -4.74 -3.15 13.05
N MET A 613 -5.16 -2.85 14.28
CA MET A 613 -4.28 -2.26 15.29
C MET A 613 -3.61 -3.37 16.12
N THR A 614 -2.28 -3.51 16.01
CA THR A 614 -1.50 -4.54 16.70
C THR A 614 -0.75 -3.98 17.91
N ILE A 615 -0.97 -4.58 19.08
CA ILE A 615 -0.34 -4.19 20.35
C ILE A 615 0.57 -5.32 20.85
N ASN A 616 1.87 -5.17 20.61
CA ASN A 616 2.92 -6.00 21.23
C ASN A 616 3.47 -5.34 22.52
N GLY A 617 3.24 -4.02 22.69
CA GLY A 617 3.61 -3.23 23.86
C GLY A 617 2.47 -3.08 24.88
N THR A 618 2.32 -1.91 25.48
CA THR A 618 1.24 -1.60 26.44
C THR A 618 0.24 -0.62 25.80
N LEU A 619 -1.05 -0.93 25.85
CA LEU A 619 -2.13 -0.01 25.50
C LEU A 619 -2.85 0.46 26.77
N ILE A 620 -2.83 1.77 27.04
CA ILE A 620 -3.57 2.41 28.13
C ILE A 620 -4.68 3.26 27.51
N ALA A 621 -5.89 2.72 27.43
CA ALA A 621 -7.08 3.41 26.95
C ALA A 621 -8.08 3.52 28.11
N GLN A 622 -8.03 4.62 28.86
CA GLN A 622 -8.87 4.82 30.05
C GLN A 622 -9.76 6.05 29.88
N GLY A 623 -10.92 5.86 29.27
CA GLY A 623 -11.94 6.89 29.11
C GLY A 623 -12.72 7.18 30.39
N SER A 624 -13.86 7.84 30.22
CA SER A 624 -14.85 8.05 31.28
C SER A 624 -16.27 7.93 30.72
N ILE A 625 -17.27 7.88 31.58
CA ILE A 625 -18.68 7.87 31.16
C ILE A 625 -19.03 9.10 30.30
N GLN A 626 -18.46 10.27 30.60
CA GLN A 626 -18.72 11.50 29.85
C GLN A 626 -17.88 11.62 28.58
N GLN A 627 -16.70 10.99 28.57
CA GLN A 627 -15.72 11.05 27.47
C GLN A 627 -15.17 9.64 27.24
N PRO A 628 -15.99 8.75 26.65
CA PRO A 628 -15.52 7.41 26.32
C PRO A 628 -14.44 7.49 25.24
N ILE A 629 -13.59 6.48 25.18
CA ILE A 629 -12.70 6.26 24.03
C ILE A 629 -13.45 5.39 23.04
N VAL A 630 -13.49 5.76 21.77
CA VAL A 630 -14.29 5.06 20.76
C VAL A 630 -13.39 4.47 19.69
N PHE A 631 -13.58 3.20 19.39
CA PHE A 631 -12.99 2.49 18.26
C PHE A 631 -14.12 2.03 17.33
N THR A 632 -14.08 2.47 16.08
CA THR A 632 -15.19 2.23 15.14
C THR A 632 -14.78 2.31 13.67
N ASP A 633 -15.72 2.03 12.78
CA ASP A 633 -15.58 2.15 11.33
C ASP A 633 -15.61 3.63 10.88
N ILE A 634 -14.99 3.93 9.74
CA ILE A 634 -14.90 5.29 9.24
C ILE A 634 -16.26 5.91 8.90
N ALA A 635 -17.22 5.11 8.44
CA ALA A 635 -18.58 5.51 8.12
C ALA A 635 -19.49 5.66 9.36
N ASP A 636 -19.01 5.43 10.59
CA ASP A 636 -19.81 5.66 11.81
C ASP A 636 -19.95 7.14 12.15
N ASP A 637 -20.96 7.80 11.57
CA ASP A 637 -21.27 9.21 11.81
C ASP A 637 -21.62 9.56 13.26
N ALA A 638 -21.97 8.57 14.08
CA ALA A 638 -22.39 8.81 15.46
C ALA A 638 -21.25 9.35 16.34
N PHE A 639 -20.00 9.08 15.97
CA PHE A 639 -18.81 9.56 16.66
C PHE A 639 -17.87 10.24 15.68
N GLY A 640 -17.48 11.49 15.97
CA GLY A 640 -16.56 12.25 15.12
C GLY A 640 -17.22 12.87 13.89
N GLY A 641 -18.50 12.57 13.62
CA GLY A 641 -19.24 13.05 12.44
C GLY A 641 -18.84 12.32 11.15
N ASP A 642 -19.32 12.86 10.03
CA ASP A 642 -19.08 12.36 8.66
C ASP A 642 -17.59 12.46 8.28
N THR A 643 -16.84 11.41 8.63
CA THR A 643 -15.38 11.39 8.56
C THR A 643 -14.90 10.99 7.17
N ASP A 644 -15.66 10.20 6.42
CA ASP A 644 -15.37 9.84 5.03
C ASP A 644 -16.09 10.73 4.00
N ASN A 645 -16.80 11.76 4.47
CA ASN A 645 -17.45 12.80 3.68
C ASN A 645 -18.45 12.23 2.64
N ASN A 646 -19.09 11.11 3.00
CA ASN A 646 -20.03 10.41 2.13
C ASN A 646 -21.49 10.84 2.38
N GLY A 647 -21.74 11.66 3.42
CA GLY A 647 -23.07 11.97 3.92
C GLY A 647 -23.65 10.78 4.70
N ASN A 648 -24.83 10.29 4.29
CA ASN A 648 -25.42 9.06 4.86
C ASN A 648 -25.48 7.97 3.78
N ALA A 649 -24.54 7.99 2.81
CA ALA A 649 -24.62 7.15 1.62
C ALA A 649 -24.24 5.69 1.93
N VAL A 650 -23.29 5.49 2.85
CA VAL A 650 -22.87 4.19 3.36
C VAL A 650 -23.12 4.20 4.86
N SER A 651 -23.81 3.17 5.38
CA SER A 651 -23.92 2.95 6.82
C SER A 651 -22.87 1.91 7.22
N PRO A 652 -22.28 2.02 8.41
CA PRO A 652 -21.34 1.02 8.90
C PRO A 652 -22.06 -0.31 9.17
N HIS A 653 -21.38 -1.41 8.89
CA HIS A 653 -21.83 -2.78 9.13
C HIS A 653 -20.89 -3.48 10.13
N PRO A 654 -21.41 -4.41 10.93
CA PRO A 654 -20.59 -5.32 11.72
C PRO A 654 -19.54 -6.01 10.83
N GLY A 655 -18.25 -5.82 11.17
CA GLY A 655 -17.11 -6.38 10.46
C GLY A 655 -16.47 -5.51 9.39
N ASP A 656 -16.85 -4.24 9.34
CA ASP A 656 -16.19 -3.22 8.50
C ASP A 656 -14.77 -2.86 8.99
N TRP A 657 -14.24 -3.45 10.07
CA TRP A 657 -12.80 -3.37 10.40
C TRP A 657 -12.35 -4.57 11.23
N GLU A 658 -11.09 -4.99 11.05
CA GLU A 658 -10.58 -6.26 11.62
C GLU A 658 -10.63 -6.29 13.15
N GLY A 659 -10.12 -5.23 13.81
CA GLY A 659 -10.13 -5.13 15.26
C GLY A 659 -8.86 -4.54 15.88
N ILE A 660 -8.72 -4.73 17.19
CA ILE A 660 -7.48 -4.46 17.93
C ILE A 660 -6.95 -5.78 18.47
N ARG A 661 -5.73 -6.17 18.11
CA ARG A 661 -5.08 -7.40 18.59
C ARG A 661 -4.03 -7.08 19.64
N ILE A 662 -4.18 -7.63 20.84
CA ILE A 662 -3.23 -7.54 21.96
C ILE A 662 -2.49 -8.87 22.10
N ASN A 663 -1.24 -8.90 21.62
CA ASN A 663 -0.39 -10.10 21.59
C ASN A 663 0.30 -10.39 22.92
N ALA A 664 0.83 -11.60 23.07
CA ALA A 664 1.42 -12.13 24.28
C ALA A 664 2.56 -11.26 24.84
N GLU A 665 3.33 -10.58 23.97
CA GLU A 665 4.39 -9.64 24.36
C GLU A 665 3.89 -8.47 25.22
N SER A 666 2.60 -8.12 25.11
CA SER A 666 1.96 -7.10 25.94
C SER A 666 1.90 -7.50 27.42
N GLY A 667 1.90 -8.79 27.73
CA GLY A 667 1.75 -9.29 29.10
C GLY A 667 0.42 -8.83 29.72
N SER A 668 0.48 -8.25 30.93
CA SER A 668 -0.69 -7.86 31.73
C SER A 668 -0.87 -6.34 31.93
N THR A 669 -0.08 -5.53 31.22
CA THR A 669 0.00 -4.09 31.49
C THR A 669 -1.07 -3.27 30.76
N SER A 670 -1.65 -3.81 29.69
CA SER A 670 -2.69 -3.11 28.91
C SER A 670 -3.99 -2.98 29.71
N MET A 671 -4.59 -1.78 29.66
CA MET A 671 -5.82 -1.44 30.36
C MET A 671 -6.78 -0.72 29.41
N LEU A 672 -7.98 -1.28 29.27
CA LEU A 672 -9.07 -0.70 28.50
C LEU A 672 -10.24 -0.44 29.46
N GLN A 673 -10.61 0.82 29.61
CA GLN A 673 -11.64 1.24 30.54
C GLN A 673 -12.54 2.32 29.93
N TYR A 674 -13.86 2.16 30.03
CA TYR A 674 -14.83 3.08 29.40
C TYR A 674 -14.57 3.28 27.90
N CYS A 675 -14.21 2.19 27.22
CA CYS A 675 -14.07 2.14 25.77
C CYS A 675 -15.38 1.68 25.10
N VAL A 676 -15.61 2.13 23.88
CA VAL A 676 -16.75 1.73 23.03
C VAL A 676 -16.17 1.15 21.73
N PHE A 677 -16.50 -0.11 21.46
CA PHE A 677 -16.13 -0.84 20.26
C PHE A 677 -17.37 -1.09 19.41
N ARG A 678 -17.34 -0.63 18.15
CA ARG A 678 -18.48 -0.75 17.22
C ARG A 678 -18.05 -1.17 15.84
N TYR A 679 -18.86 -2.02 15.20
CA TYR A 679 -18.71 -2.41 13.80
C TYR A 679 -17.42 -3.17 13.47
N GLY A 680 -16.70 -3.68 14.47
CA GLY A 680 -15.46 -4.44 14.27
C GLY A 680 -15.63 -5.96 14.27
N GLY A 681 -14.54 -6.68 13.98
CA GLY A 681 -14.44 -8.15 13.90
C GLY A 681 -14.73 -8.66 12.49
N ASP A 682 -13.75 -9.28 11.82
CA ASP A 682 -13.81 -9.68 10.40
C ASP A 682 -14.66 -10.96 10.13
N ASP A 683 -15.42 -10.95 9.03
CA ASP A 683 -16.27 -12.06 8.51
C ASP A 683 -15.43 -13.11 7.76
N LEU A 684 -14.14 -12.83 7.52
CA LEU A 684 -13.24 -13.69 6.75
C LEU A 684 -12.58 -14.79 7.59
N SER A 685 -13.36 -15.80 7.97
CA SER A 685 -12.91 -17.19 8.23
C SER A 685 -11.94 -17.48 9.40
N THR A 686 -11.51 -16.51 10.20
CA THR A 686 -10.63 -16.74 11.37
C THR A 686 -11.20 -16.40 12.74
N GLY A 687 -12.45 -15.94 12.83
CA GLY A 687 -13.10 -15.69 14.12
C GLY A 687 -12.46 -14.53 14.86
N ASP A 688 -12.23 -13.42 14.16
CA ASP A 688 -11.65 -12.19 14.69
C ASP A 688 -12.71 -11.36 15.44
N GLY A 689 -12.27 -10.64 16.48
CA GLY A 689 -13.14 -9.84 17.33
C GLY A 689 -12.73 -8.38 17.29
N ALA A 690 -13.68 -7.48 17.55
CA ALA A 690 -13.37 -6.05 17.67
C ALA A 690 -12.24 -5.78 18.69
N LEU A 691 -12.08 -6.66 19.69
CA LEU A 691 -10.87 -6.80 20.49
C LEU A 691 -10.43 -8.28 20.55
N GLU A 692 -9.21 -8.56 20.10
CA GLU A 692 -8.58 -9.87 20.18
C GLU A 692 -7.45 -9.88 21.22
N ILE A 693 -7.43 -10.93 22.03
CA ILE A 693 -6.49 -11.13 23.14
C ILE A 693 -5.78 -12.46 22.92
N ALA A 694 -4.57 -12.39 22.35
CA ALA A 694 -3.77 -13.56 21.98
C ALA A 694 -2.61 -13.74 22.97
N GLY A 695 -2.82 -14.57 23.99
CA GLY A 695 -1.80 -14.90 25.02
C GLY A 695 -1.41 -13.78 25.98
N SER A 696 -2.14 -12.66 25.97
CA SER A 696 -1.99 -11.55 26.92
C SER A 696 -3.02 -11.60 28.05
N SER A 697 -2.88 -10.72 29.05
CA SER A 697 -3.76 -10.67 30.23
C SER A 697 -4.19 -9.23 30.57
N PRO A 698 -4.80 -8.48 29.62
CA PRO A 698 -5.22 -7.11 29.85
C PRO A 698 -6.39 -7.03 30.85
N THR A 699 -6.60 -5.85 31.42
CA THR A 699 -7.86 -5.54 32.13
C THR A 699 -8.78 -4.77 31.19
N VAL A 700 -9.96 -5.32 30.93
CA VAL A 700 -11.02 -4.70 30.11
C VAL A 700 -12.21 -4.47 31.03
N SER A 701 -12.53 -3.21 31.30
CA SER A 701 -13.58 -2.90 32.27
C SER A 701 -14.49 -1.75 31.88
N ASN A 702 -15.78 -1.83 32.23
CA ASN A 702 -16.77 -0.78 31.93
C ASN A 702 -16.81 -0.41 30.42
N CYS A 703 -16.47 -1.34 29.54
CA CYS A 703 -16.46 -1.15 28.10
C CYS A 703 -17.77 -1.62 27.46
N MET A 704 -18.10 -1.04 26.30
CA MET A 704 -19.27 -1.41 25.50
C MET A 704 -18.82 -1.99 24.16
N PHE A 705 -19.25 -3.21 23.85
CA PHE A 705 -19.05 -3.87 22.56
C PHE A 705 -20.41 -3.98 21.89
N THR A 706 -20.69 -3.13 20.89
CA THR A 706 -22.02 -3.09 20.27
C THR A 706 -21.98 -3.09 18.74
N ALA A 707 -22.87 -3.85 18.12
CA ALA A 707 -22.93 -3.98 16.65
C ALA A 707 -21.59 -4.40 16.02
N ASN A 708 -20.79 -5.21 16.72
CA ASN A 708 -19.62 -5.89 16.16
C ASN A 708 -20.06 -7.24 15.59
N GLU A 709 -19.20 -7.89 14.82
CA GLU A 709 -19.41 -9.29 14.50
C GLU A 709 -19.28 -10.13 15.76
N THR A 710 -18.04 -10.21 16.26
CA THR A 710 -17.69 -10.74 17.59
C THR A 710 -17.13 -9.60 18.44
N GLY A 711 -17.56 -9.49 19.69
CA GLY A 711 -17.09 -8.43 20.60
C GLY A 711 -15.64 -8.64 21.02
N ILE A 712 -15.36 -9.75 21.72
CA ILE A 712 -14.02 -10.13 22.17
C ILE A 712 -13.68 -11.56 21.76
N VAL A 713 -12.45 -11.77 21.30
CA VAL A 713 -11.87 -13.09 21.03
C VAL A 713 -10.66 -13.32 21.93
N ILE A 714 -10.56 -14.50 22.56
CA ILE A 714 -9.48 -14.84 23.49
C ILE A 714 -8.83 -16.15 23.08
N SER A 715 -7.51 -16.14 22.88
CA SER A 715 -6.77 -17.31 22.42
C SER A 715 -5.41 -17.44 23.10
N SER A 716 -4.74 -18.58 22.86
CA SER A 716 -3.32 -18.81 23.19
C SER A 716 -2.97 -18.59 24.67
N GLU A 717 -3.75 -19.16 25.59
CA GLU A 717 -3.60 -19.00 27.05
C GLU A 717 -3.86 -17.56 27.56
N GLY A 718 -4.53 -16.73 26.75
CA GLY A 718 -4.94 -15.38 27.16
C GLY A 718 -5.80 -15.40 28.42
N ALA A 719 -5.49 -14.51 29.37
CA ALA A 719 -6.11 -14.47 30.70
C ALA A 719 -6.61 -13.07 31.09
N PRO A 720 -7.51 -12.45 30.31
CA PRO A 720 -7.97 -11.11 30.60
C PRO A 720 -8.93 -11.04 31.79
N ASN A 721 -8.92 -9.91 32.50
CA ASN A 721 -9.95 -9.56 33.47
C ASN A 721 -11.06 -8.77 32.76
N LEU A 722 -12.22 -9.37 32.57
CA LEU A 722 -13.40 -8.77 31.95
C LEU A 722 -14.39 -8.36 33.05
N LEU A 723 -14.46 -7.06 33.37
CA LEU A 723 -15.19 -6.54 34.52
C LEU A 723 -16.24 -5.48 34.10
N ASP A 724 -17.51 -5.65 34.46
CA ASP A 724 -18.56 -4.66 34.24
C ASP A 724 -18.75 -4.23 32.75
N ASN A 725 -18.45 -5.10 31.79
CA ASN A 725 -18.60 -4.78 30.36
C ASN A 725 -20.03 -5.10 29.86
N SER A 726 -20.46 -4.43 28.80
CA SER A 726 -21.73 -4.71 28.11
C SER A 726 -21.51 -5.10 26.66
N PHE A 727 -22.14 -6.19 26.23
CA PHE A 727 -22.09 -6.71 24.87
C PHE A 727 -23.50 -6.71 24.28
N ALA A 728 -23.75 -5.89 23.27
CA ALA A 728 -25.08 -5.68 22.74
C ALA A 728 -25.16 -5.76 21.21
N GLU A 729 -26.20 -6.38 20.66
CA GLU A 729 -26.50 -6.32 19.22
C GLU A 729 -25.34 -6.79 18.32
N ASN A 730 -24.43 -7.65 18.83
CA ASN A 730 -23.38 -8.25 18.02
C ASN A 730 -23.97 -9.37 17.15
N THR A 731 -23.53 -9.49 15.90
CA THR A 731 -24.18 -10.35 14.89
C THR A 731 -23.82 -11.83 15.00
N THR A 732 -22.85 -12.21 15.83
CA THR A 732 -22.55 -13.62 16.15
C THR A 732 -22.54 -13.87 17.67
N ILE A 733 -21.42 -14.29 18.24
CA ILE A 733 -21.21 -14.51 19.67
C ILE A 733 -20.48 -13.28 20.25
N PRO A 734 -20.87 -12.74 21.41
CA PRO A 734 -20.26 -11.53 21.95
C PRO A 734 -18.85 -11.75 22.50
N ILE A 735 -18.59 -12.94 23.05
CA ILE A 735 -17.30 -13.35 23.60
C ILE A 735 -17.00 -14.74 23.06
N ALA A 736 -15.90 -14.89 22.32
CA ALA A 736 -15.40 -16.17 21.85
C ALA A 736 -14.06 -16.49 22.54
N MET A 737 -13.82 -17.76 22.83
CA MET A 737 -12.57 -18.20 23.42
C MET A 737 -12.15 -19.58 22.90
N ASP A 738 -10.85 -19.80 22.79
CA ASP A 738 -10.32 -21.16 22.64
C ASP A 738 -10.30 -21.88 24.01
N LEU A 739 -10.14 -23.21 24.02
CA LEU A 739 -10.10 -24.00 25.24
C LEU A 739 -8.89 -23.73 26.16
N SER A 740 -7.87 -23.02 25.67
CA SER A 740 -6.68 -22.66 26.45
C SER A 740 -6.85 -21.34 27.21
N ALA A 741 -7.80 -20.50 26.79
CA ALA A 741 -8.09 -19.22 27.39
C ALA A 741 -8.52 -19.34 28.86
N LEU A 742 -8.08 -18.38 29.68
CA LEU A 742 -8.33 -18.33 31.12
C LEU A 742 -8.92 -16.97 31.56
N PRO A 743 -10.03 -16.50 30.96
CA PRO A 743 -10.63 -15.23 31.33
C PRO A 743 -11.21 -15.24 32.75
N VAL A 744 -11.16 -14.09 33.41
CA VAL A 744 -11.90 -13.82 34.64
C VAL A 744 -13.09 -12.92 34.29
N PHE A 745 -14.30 -13.40 34.57
CA PHE A 745 -15.53 -12.65 34.35
C PHE A 745 -16.08 -12.09 35.68
N ASP A 746 -16.41 -10.81 35.72
CA ASP A 746 -17.20 -10.21 36.79
C ASP A 746 -18.22 -9.22 36.20
N ASN A 747 -19.51 -9.42 36.52
CA ASN A 747 -20.61 -8.53 36.15
C ASN A 747 -20.69 -8.08 34.66
N ASN A 748 -20.29 -8.92 33.70
CA ASN A 748 -20.48 -8.61 32.27
C ASN A 748 -21.92 -8.90 31.82
N LEU A 749 -22.52 -8.04 31.00
CA LEU A 749 -23.90 -8.16 30.53
C LEU A 749 -23.92 -8.51 29.04
N LEU A 750 -24.69 -9.55 28.67
CA LEU A 750 -24.97 -9.92 27.27
C LEU A 750 -26.43 -9.56 26.95
N LEU A 751 -26.69 -8.80 25.88
CA LEU A 751 -28.02 -8.33 25.51
C LEU A 751 -28.24 -8.35 23.99
N ASN A 752 -29.30 -9.00 23.50
CA ASN A 752 -29.71 -8.94 22.08
C ASN A 752 -28.60 -9.28 21.06
N ASN A 753 -27.60 -10.09 21.42
CA ASN A 753 -26.64 -10.63 20.44
C ASN A 753 -27.30 -11.76 19.64
N THR A 754 -26.74 -12.24 18.54
CA THR A 754 -27.28 -13.45 17.90
C THR A 754 -27.24 -14.64 18.86
N TYR A 755 -26.18 -14.76 19.67
CA TYR A 755 -26.12 -15.70 20.78
C TYR A 755 -25.70 -15.02 22.09
N ASN A 756 -26.52 -15.07 23.15
CA ASN A 756 -26.18 -14.66 24.51
C ASN A 756 -25.49 -15.80 25.29
N GLY A 757 -24.26 -16.14 24.89
CA GLY A 757 -23.41 -17.10 25.56
C GLY A 757 -21.93 -16.80 25.36
N ILE A 758 -21.07 -17.71 25.84
CA ILE A 758 -19.62 -17.67 25.59
C ILE A 758 -19.30 -18.70 24.50
N GLY A 759 -18.75 -18.25 23.38
CA GLY A 759 -18.40 -19.10 22.25
C GLY A 759 -17.16 -19.91 22.51
N ILE A 760 -17.18 -21.19 22.15
CA ILE A 760 -15.98 -22.01 22.03
C ILE A 760 -15.56 -22.00 20.56
N LEU A 761 -14.33 -21.53 20.30
CA LEU A 761 -13.78 -21.54 18.95
C LEU A 761 -13.62 -22.98 18.45
N ALA A 762 -14.12 -23.23 17.23
CA ALA A 762 -14.06 -24.54 16.59
C ALA A 762 -12.66 -24.77 16.01
N LEU A 763 -11.72 -25.19 16.86
CA LEU A 763 -10.34 -25.46 16.49
C LEU A 763 -10.00 -26.96 16.60
N ASN A 764 -8.89 -27.33 15.95
CA ASN A 764 -8.30 -28.66 16.08
C ASN A 764 -7.23 -28.67 17.19
N TYR A 765 -7.61 -29.10 18.39
CA TYR A 765 -6.73 -29.16 19.55
C TYR A 765 -5.88 -30.43 19.51
N ASN A 766 -4.68 -30.35 18.92
CA ASN A 766 -3.82 -31.53 18.66
C ASN A 766 -2.50 -31.55 19.45
N ALA A 767 -2.31 -30.62 20.40
CA ALA A 767 -1.08 -30.53 21.19
C ALA A 767 -1.04 -31.64 22.25
N ALA A 768 -0.44 -32.79 21.91
CA ALA A 768 -0.35 -33.95 22.81
C ALA A 768 0.22 -33.58 24.19
N GLY A 769 -0.49 -33.95 25.26
CA GLY A 769 -0.16 -33.61 26.64
C GLY A 769 -0.90 -32.38 27.20
N SER A 770 -1.61 -31.61 26.36
CA SER A 770 -2.46 -30.50 26.80
C SER A 770 -3.69 -30.99 27.55
N ASN A 771 -4.05 -30.27 28.61
CA ASN A 771 -5.26 -30.52 29.40
C ASN A 771 -6.05 -29.22 29.50
N TYR A 772 -7.28 -29.23 28.99
CA TYR A 772 -8.19 -28.10 29.01
C TYR A 772 -9.34 -28.36 29.97
N THR A 773 -9.87 -27.30 30.58
CA THR A 773 -10.97 -27.38 31.54
C THR A 773 -12.03 -26.34 31.21
N LEU A 774 -13.27 -26.78 31.05
CA LEU A 774 -14.44 -25.90 31.03
C LEU A 774 -15.09 -25.91 32.41
N GLY A 775 -15.05 -24.76 33.09
CA GLY A 775 -15.66 -24.54 34.39
C GLY A 775 -16.99 -23.81 34.29
N ALA A 776 -17.88 -23.99 35.27
CA ALA A 776 -19.14 -23.25 35.32
C ALA A 776 -18.88 -21.75 35.53
N THR A 777 -19.55 -20.91 34.74
CA THR A 777 -19.41 -19.46 34.81
C THR A 777 -20.78 -18.76 34.83
N SER A 778 -20.82 -17.56 35.38
CA SER A 778 -22.04 -16.77 35.53
C SER A 778 -21.77 -15.33 35.12
N LEU A 779 -22.47 -14.87 34.08
CA LEU A 779 -22.49 -13.46 33.66
C LEU A 779 -23.74 -12.76 34.21
N SER A 780 -23.75 -11.43 34.15
CA SER A 780 -24.86 -10.62 34.65
C SER A 780 -26.17 -10.97 33.96
N GLY A 781 -27.21 -11.25 34.73
CA GLY A 781 -28.54 -11.63 34.23
C GLY A 781 -28.77 -13.12 34.02
N ALA A 782 -27.75 -13.99 34.13
CA ALA A 782 -27.88 -15.44 34.02
C ALA A 782 -27.33 -16.14 35.27
N ALA A 783 -28.07 -17.12 35.80
CA ALA A 783 -27.59 -17.91 36.95
C ALA A 783 -26.38 -18.79 36.57
N GLN A 784 -26.36 -19.29 35.33
CA GLN A 784 -25.25 -19.98 34.68
C GLN A 784 -25.27 -19.59 33.21
N THR A 785 -24.13 -19.15 32.69
CA THR A 785 -24.01 -18.76 31.28
C THR A 785 -23.63 -19.98 30.44
N PRO A 786 -24.35 -20.29 29.35
CA PRO A 786 -24.00 -21.41 28.49
C PRO A 786 -22.74 -21.12 27.68
N TYR A 787 -21.90 -22.14 27.51
CA TYR A 787 -20.92 -22.18 26.43
C TYR A 787 -21.60 -22.57 25.14
N VAL A 788 -21.25 -21.95 24.01
CA VAL A 788 -21.87 -22.18 22.70
C VAL A 788 -20.84 -22.66 21.70
N VAL A 789 -21.06 -23.83 21.12
CA VAL A 789 -20.34 -24.28 19.92
C VAL A 789 -21.10 -23.73 18.71
N TYR A 790 -20.54 -22.73 18.02
CA TYR A 790 -21.33 -21.87 17.12
C TYR A 790 -20.93 -21.86 15.64
N ASP A 791 -19.77 -22.42 15.30
CA ASP A 791 -19.20 -22.33 13.95
C ASP A 791 -19.08 -23.72 13.31
N GLU A 792 -17.94 -24.41 13.47
CA GLU A 792 -17.72 -25.79 12.99
C GLU A 792 -17.59 -26.82 14.14
N GLY A 793 -17.29 -28.07 13.80
CA GLY A 793 -17.02 -29.14 14.76
C GLY A 793 -15.72 -28.90 15.54
N LEU A 794 -15.75 -29.18 16.84
CA LEU A 794 -14.61 -29.07 17.76
C LEU A 794 -13.85 -30.40 17.81
N THR A 795 -12.52 -30.41 17.63
CA THR A 795 -11.72 -31.64 17.70
C THR A 795 -10.78 -31.63 18.92
N ILE A 796 -10.88 -32.67 19.74
CA ILE A 796 -9.94 -33.02 20.82
C ILE A 796 -9.03 -34.14 20.31
N GLY A 797 -7.82 -33.78 19.89
CA GLY A 797 -6.85 -34.66 19.25
C GLY A 797 -6.21 -35.69 20.19
N GLU A 798 -5.47 -36.63 19.60
CA GLU A 798 -4.76 -37.69 20.34
C GLU A 798 -3.86 -37.12 21.45
N GLY A 799 -3.96 -37.68 22.65
CA GLY A 799 -3.16 -37.26 23.80
C GLY A 799 -3.58 -35.93 24.44
N VAL A 800 -4.66 -35.28 23.97
CA VAL A 800 -5.28 -34.11 24.61
C VAL A 800 -6.40 -34.55 25.54
N SER A 801 -6.57 -33.87 26.69
CA SER A 801 -7.70 -34.10 27.60
C SER A 801 -8.57 -32.86 27.72
N LEU A 802 -9.89 -33.03 27.62
CA LEU A 802 -10.89 -32.01 27.94
C LEU A 802 -11.66 -32.44 29.20
N THR A 803 -11.60 -31.62 30.25
CA THR A 803 -12.41 -31.79 31.46
C THR A 803 -13.58 -30.81 31.42
N ILE A 804 -14.79 -31.30 31.69
CA ILE A 804 -15.98 -30.47 31.86
C ILE A 804 -16.41 -30.60 33.31
N GLU A 805 -16.36 -29.49 34.05
CA GLU A 805 -16.68 -29.48 35.47
C GLU A 805 -18.19 -29.58 35.75
N PRO A 806 -18.61 -30.01 36.96
CA PRO A 806 -20.01 -30.04 37.35
C PRO A 806 -20.75 -28.71 37.11
N GLY A 807 -22.01 -28.81 36.68
CA GLY A 807 -22.88 -27.66 36.47
C GLY A 807 -22.63 -26.86 35.18
N VAL A 808 -21.71 -27.29 34.32
CA VAL A 808 -21.50 -26.64 33.01
C VAL A 808 -22.67 -26.93 32.06
N ILE A 809 -23.05 -25.90 31.30
CA ILE A 809 -24.03 -25.99 30.22
C ILE A 809 -23.28 -25.72 28.90
N VAL A 810 -23.35 -26.68 27.98
CA VAL A 810 -22.84 -26.54 26.60
C VAL A 810 -24.02 -26.61 25.65
N LYS A 811 -24.14 -25.60 24.80
CA LYS A 811 -25.17 -25.48 23.77
C LYS A 811 -24.54 -25.52 22.38
N PHE A 812 -25.25 -26.11 21.43
CA PHE A 812 -24.84 -26.15 20.03
C PHE A 812 -25.73 -25.19 19.23
N ALA A 813 -25.12 -24.27 18.48
CA ALA A 813 -25.85 -23.36 17.60
C ALA A 813 -26.69 -24.14 16.57
N TYR A 814 -27.69 -23.49 15.99
CA TYR A 814 -28.48 -24.09 14.90
C TYR A 814 -28.15 -23.36 13.59
N ARG A 815 -27.33 -23.97 12.74
CA ARG A 815 -27.03 -23.50 11.37
C ARG A 815 -27.35 -24.60 10.35
N ASN A 816 -27.81 -24.20 9.16
CA ASN A 816 -28.39 -25.08 8.13
C ASN A 816 -27.43 -26.19 7.66
N PHE A 817 -27.45 -27.34 8.34
CA PHE A 817 -26.78 -28.60 8.01
C PHE A 817 -25.26 -28.68 8.28
N ASP A 818 -24.67 -27.72 8.98
CA ASP A 818 -23.26 -27.80 9.40
C ASP A 818 -23.07 -28.89 10.48
N GLN A 819 -21.96 -29.62 10.41
CA GLN A 819 -21.70 -30.77 11.28
C GLN A 819 -21.24 -30.32 12.68
N LEU A 820 -22.18 -29.81 13.49
CA LEU A 820 -21.92 -29.39 14.86
C LEU A 820 -21.82 -30.60 15.80
N TYR A 821 -20.63 -31.20 15.84
CA TYR A 821 -20.24 -32.26 16.77
C TYR A 821 -18.98 -31.88 17.55
N ILE A 822 -18.68 -32.67 18.58
CA ILE A 822 -17.36 -32.66 19.23
C ILE A 822 -16.70 -34.01 18.95
N ASP A 823 -15.58 -34.01 18.23
CA ASP A 823 -14.80 -35.19 17.89
C ASP A 823 -13.65 -35.37 18.88
N VAL A 824 -13.52 -36.57 19.44
CA VAL A 824 -12.62 -36.87 20.54
C VAL A 824 -11.77 -38.09 20.18
N ALA A 825 -10.59 -37.83 19.62
CA ALA A 825 -9.48 -38.79 19.54
C ALA A 825 -8.65 -38.80 20.85
N GLY A 826 -8.72 -37.73 21.64
CA GLY A 826 -8.10 -37.64 22.96
C GLY A 826 -8.97 -38.22 24.08
N THR A 827 -9.00 -37.56 25.24
CA THR A 827 -9.84 -37.95 26.39
C THR A 827 -10.84 -36.84 26.71
N VAL A 828 -12.10 -37.19 26.96
CA VAL A 828 -13.08 -36.29 27.57
C VAL A 828 -13.51 -36.82 28.94
N VAL A 829 -13.47 -35.96 29.96
CA VAL A 829 -13.92 -36.27 31.32
C VAL A 829 -15.02 -35.28 31.70
N ALA A 830 -16.27 -35.71 31.57
CA ALA A 830 -17.45 -34.92 31.94
C ALA A 830 -18.16 -35.58 33.12
N GLU A 831 -17.76 -35.22 34.33
CA GLU A 831 -18.19 -35.87 35.58
C GLU A 831 -19.01 -34.88 36.41
N GLY A 832 -20.31 -34.80 36.14
CA GLY A 832 -21.25 -33.98 36.89
C GLY A 832 -21.59 -34.57 38.26
N THR A 833 -22.56 -33.96 38.92
CA THR A 833 -23.14 -34.50 40.17
C THR A 833 -24.67 -34.50 40.09
N PRO A 834 -25.38 -35.22 40.96
CA PRO A 834 -26.85 -35.14 40.99
C PRO A 834 -27.40 -33.73 41.25
N GLN A 835 -26.61 -32.86 41.91
CA GLN A 835 -27.00 -31.49 42.23
C GLN A 835 -26.60 -30.51 41.12
N GLU A 836 -25.49 -30.79 40.43
CA GLU A 836 -24.90 -29.95 39.40
C GLU A 836 -24.60 -30.83 38.17
N PRO A 837 -25.65 -31.30 37.46
CA PRO A 837 -25.47 -32.09 36.25
C PRO A 837 -24.83 -31.23 35.16
N ILE A 838 -24.02 -31.87 34.31
CA ILE A 838 -23.51 -31.23 33.08
C ILE A 838 -24.60 -31.35 32.02
N VAL A 839 -24.93 -30.27 31.30
CA VAL A 839 -26.00 -30.29 30.30
C VAL A 839 -25.45 -30.01 28.90
N PHE A 840 -25.75 -30.90 27.95
CA PHE A 840 -25.50 -30.74 26.52
C PHE A 840 -26.83 -30.60 25.79
N THR A 841 -27.08 -29.47 25.13
CA THR A 841 -28.38 -29.19 24.49
C THR A 841 -28.26 -28.28 23.26
N SER A 842 -29.37 -27.99 22.58
CA SER A 842 -29.43 -27.03 21.48
C SER A 842 -29.43 -25.58 21.99
N ALA A 843 -28.89 -24.63 21.22
CA ALA A 843 -29.02 -23.19 21.47
C ALA A 843 -30.50 -22.78 21.64
N ARG A 844 -31.41 -23.43 20.89
CA ARG A 844 -32.87 -23.21 20.89
C ARG A 844 -33.56 -23.67 22.18
N ASP A 845 -32.86 -24.41 23.06
CA ASP A 845 -33.41 -24.93 24.31
C ASP A 845 -33.45 -23.86 25.41
N ASP A 846 -34.52 -23.07 25.42
CA ASP A 846 -34.79 -22.05 26.44
C ASP A 846 -34.93 -22.60 27.87
N THR A 847 -35.17 -23.90 28.02
CA THR A 847 -35.48 -24.51 29.32
C THR A 847 -34.25 -24.74 30.19
N VAL A 848 -33.05 -24.62 29.61
CA VAL A 848 -31.75 -24.73 30.28
C VAL A 848 -30.89 -23.53 29.89
N GLY A 849 -30.28 -22.83 30.84
CA GLY A 849 -29.39 -21.70 30.56
C GLY A 849 -30.07 -20.45 29.98
N GLY A 850 -31.40 -20.45 29.77
CA GLY A 850 -32.16 -19.33 29.22
C GLY A 850 -32.15 -19.28 27.68
N ASP A 851 -32.82 -18.26 27.15
CA ASP A 851 -32.91 -17.93 25.72
C ASP A 851 -31.55 -17.49 25.19
N THR A 852 -30.84 -18.43 24.56
CA THR A 852 -29.44 -18.24 24.16
C THR A 852 -29.34 -17.67 22.76
N ASP A 853 -30.24 -18.00 21.86
CA ASP A 853 -30.29 -17.51 20.48
C ASP A 853 -31.20 -16.28 20.29
N ASN A 854 -31.72 -15.72 21.40
CA ASN A 854 -32.51 -14.48 21.46
C ASN A 854 -33.72 -14.45 20.51
N ASN A 855 -34.25 -15.61 20.17
CA ASN A 855 -35.46 -15.74 19.36
C ASN A 855 -36.72 -15.92 20.24
N GLY A 856 -36.56 -15.98 21.56
CA GLY A 856 -37.58 -16.43 22.50
C GLY A 856 -38.07 -17.84 22.17
N ASN A 857 -39.17 -18.26 22.78
CA ASN A 857 -39.70 -19.62 22.56
C ASN A 857 -40.46 -19.79 21.22
N THR A 858 -39.96 -19.19 20.13
CA THR A 858 -40.61 -19.16 18.80
C THR A 858 -40.27 -20.38 17.94
N ASP A 859 -39.12 -21.03 18.16
CA ASP A 859 -38.68 -22.22 17.44
C ASP A 859 -38.02 -23.24 18.39
N PRO A 860 -38.82 -24.02 19.16
CA PRO A 860 -38.29 -24.94 20.16
C PRO A 860 -37.47 -26.09 19.53
N PRO A 861 -36.52 -26.67 20.26
CA PRO A 861 -35.62 -27.69 19.75
C PRO A 861 -36.38 -28.98 19.40
N THR A 862 -35.86 -29.72 18.42
CA THR A 862 -36.43 -31.00 17.95
C THR A 862 -35.43 -32.15 18.13
N TYR A 863 -35.84 -33.39 17.81
CA TYR A 863 -34.94 -34.55 17.86
C TYR A 863 -33.77 -34.38 16.88
N GLY A 864 -32.54 -34.52 17.37
CA GLY A 864 -31.35 -34.49 16.51
C GLY A 864 -30.96 -33.10 16.03
N ASP A 865 -31.22 -32.08 16.84
CA ASP A 865 -30.93 -30.68 16.53
C ASP A 865 -29.43 -30.36 16.43
N TRP A 866 -28.60 -31.23 17.01
CA TRP A 866 -27.14 -31.22 16.91
C TRP A 866 -26.63 -32.65 16.76
N TYR A 867 -25.41 -32.83 16.26
CA TYR A 867 -24.92 -34.14 15.82
C TYR A 867 -24.63 -35.08 16.99
N GLY A 868 -23.70 -34.73 17.87
CA GLY A 868 -23.31 -35.62 18.96
C GLY A 868 -21.86 -35.42 19.40
N TRP A 869 -21.49 -36.16 20.44
CA TRP A 869 -20.10 -36.42 20.80
C TRP A 869 -19.60 -37.66 20.05
N ILE A 870 -18.52 -37.54 19.28
CA ILE A 870 -17.89 -38.65 18.57
C ILE A 870 -16.64 -39.05 19.35
N ILE A 871 -16.62 -40.29 19.86
CA ILE A 871 -15.52 -40.83 20.65
C ILE A 871 -14.75 -41.83 19.77
N GLY A 872 -13.57 -41.41 19.33
CA GLY A 872 -12.68 -42.12 18.41
C GLY A 872 -11.80 -43.18 19.06
N ASP A 873 -11.03 -43.91 18.25
CA ASP A 873 -10.31 -45.13 18.64
C ASP A 873 -9.23 -44.87 19.68
N GLU A 874 -8.58 -43.72 19.54
CA GLU A 874 -7.45 -43.26 20.34
C GLU A 874 -7.88 -42.84 21.76
N SER A 875 -9.17 -42.60 22.00
CA SER A 875 -9.74 -42.28 23.31
C SER A 875 -9.67 -43.45 24.30
N GLY A 876 -9.70 -44.68 23.78
CA GLY A 876 -9.71 -45.89 24.60
C GLY A 876 -10.83 -45.89 25.66
N ALA A 877 -10.49 -46.29 26.88
CA ALA A 877 -11.43 -46.39 28.02
C ALA A 877 -11.38 -45.18 28.97
N SER A 878 -10.58 -44.16 28.65
CA SER A 878 -10.33 -43.02 29.54
C SER A 878 -11.45 -41.99 29.49
N SER A 879 -12.20 -41.93 28.39
CA SER A 879 -13.31 -40.99 28.24
C SER A 879 -14.51 -41.39 29.08
N SER A 880 -15.12 -40.44 29.78
CA SER A 880 -16.23 -40.69 30.69
C SER A 880 -17.26 -39.57 30.71
N PHE A 881 -18.51 -39.98 30.83
CA PHE A 881 -19.68 -39.13 31.02
C PHE A 881 -20.46 -39.66 32.23
N SER A 882 -20.53 -38.86 33.29
CA SER A 882 -21.28 -39.17 34.51
C SER A 882 -22.17 -38.00 34.91
N TYR A 883 -23.41 -38.28 35.30
CA TYR A 883 -24.41 -37.25 35.63
C TYR A 883 -24.57 -36.16 34.55
N CYS A 884 -24.45 -36.56 33.28
CA CYS A 884 -24.68 -35.66 32.15
C CYS A 884 -26.14 -35.74 31.66
N HIS A 885 -26.70 -34.61 31.23
CA HIS A 885 -27.99 -34.49 30.58
C HIS A 885 -27.77 -34.17 29.10
N PHE A 886 -27.90 -35.17 28.25
CA PHE A 886 -27.91 -35.00 26.80
C PHE A 886 -29.34 -34.74 26.35
N ARG A 887 -29.57 -33.60 25.69
CA ARG A 887 -30.90 -33.19 25.23
C ARG A 887 -30.88 -32.86 23.75
N HIS A 888 -31.89 -33.27 23.01
CA HIS A 888 -32.09 -32.89 21.60
C HIS A 888 -30.97 -33.31 20.62
N GLY A 889 -29.94 -34.04 21.03
CA GLY A 889 -28.82 -34.48 20.17
C GLY A 889 -29.08 -35.74 19.37
N GLY A 890 -28.10 -36.13 18.54
CA GLY A 890 -28.12 -37.38 17.76
C GLY A 890 -28.70 -37.22 16.35
N PHE A 891 -28.17 -36.29 15.55
CA PHE A 891 -28.66 -36.01 14.19
C PHE A 891 -28.84 -37.27 13.33
N TYR A 892 -30.00 -37.36 12.67
CA TYR A 892 -30.37 -38.46 11.79
C TYR A 892 -30.95 -37.95 10.46
N ASN A 893 -30.34 -38.30 9.33
CA ASN A 893 -30.87 -37.98 8.01
C ASN A 893 -31.65 -39.18 7.43
N PHE A 894 -32.93 -38.97 7.10
CA PHE A 894 -33.81 -40.00 6.53
C PHE A 894 -33.27 -40.51 5.19
N GLY A 895 -32.77 -41.76 5.16
CA GLY A 895 -32.28 -42.43 3.96
C GLY A 895 -30.78 -42.29 3.65
N GLY A 896 -29.98 -41.75 4.59
CA GLY A 896 -28.52 -41.55 4.45
C GLY A 896 -27.65 -42.53 5.25
N ALA A 897 -26.34 -42.54 4.95
CA ALA A 897 -25.33 -43.47 5.50
C ALA A 897 -24.79 -43.11 6.92
N SER A 898 -25.36 -42.10 7.60
CA SER A 898 -24.79 -41.56 8.84
C SER A 898 -25.86 -41.47 9.95
N ASN A 899 -25.80 -42.39 10.93
CA ASN A 899 -26.58 -42.29 12.17
C ASN A 899 -25.67 -41.77 13.28
N TYR A 900 -26.06 -40.66 13.92
CA TYR A 900 -25.39 -40.13 15.09
C TYR A 900 -26.27 -40.32 16.32
N GLY A 901 -25.64 -40.66 17.45
CA GLY A 901 -26.24 -40.55 18.77
C GLY A 901 -25.75 -39.28 19.44
N ALA A 902 -26.45 -38.83 20.48
CA ALA A 902 -25.93 -37.76 21.34
C ALA A 902 -24.54 -38.11 21.89
N VAL A 903 -24.26 -39.40 22.09
CA VAL A 903 -22.89 -39.95 22.21
C VAL A 903 -22.70 -41.10 21.19
N ARG A 904 -21.65 -41.02 20.38
CA ARG A 904 -21.29 -42.01 19.35
C ARG A 904 -19.87 -42.55 19.59
N ALA A 905 -19.76 -43.83 19.91
CA ALA A 905 -18.49 -44.53 20.09
C ALA A 905 -18.09 -45.27 18.79
N THR A 906 -16.86 -45.08 18.31
CA THR A 906 -16.36 -45.67 17.05
C THR A 906 -15.11 -46.53 17.26
N GLY A 907 -14.72 -47.27 16.21
CA GLY A 907 -13.60 -48.23 16.16
C GLY A 907 -13.27 -48.95 17.46
N SER A 908 -12.22 -48.64 18.21
CA SER A 908 -11.86 -49.36 19.47
C SER A 908 -12.17 -48.62 20.76
N SER A 909 -12.90 -47.50 20.69
CA SER A 909 -13.27 -46.71 21.87
C SER A 909 -14.13 -47.49 22.87
N ALA A 910 -13.98 -47.18 24.15
CA ALA A 910 -14.72 -47.81 25.24
C ALA A 910 -15.10 -46.80 26.35
N PRO A 911 -15.79 -45.70 26.02
CA PRO A 911 -16.13 -44.69 27.02
C PRO A 911 -17.09 -45.25 28.08
N THR A 912 -16.98 -44.75 29.31
CA THR A 912 -17.95 -45.02 30.37
C THR A 912 -19.04 -43.96 30.35
N ILE A 913 -20.29 -44.38 30.21
CA ILE A 913 -21.47 -43.53 30.17
C ILE A 913 -22.38 -44.00 31.29
N GLU A 914 -22.39 -43.28 32.40
CA GLU A 914 -23.13 -43.68 33.58
C GLU A 914 -23.98 -42.59 34.19
N GLN A 915 -25.12 -42.97 34.78
CA GLN A 915 -25.99 -42.04 35.53
C GLN A 915 -26.40 -40.79 34.72
N CYS A 916 -26.39 -40.89 33.39
CA CYS A 916 -26.75 -39.83 32.47
C CYS A 916 -28.22 -39.91 32.08
N THR A 917 -28.79 -38.77 31.68
CA THR A 917 -30.13 -38.68 31.09
C THR A 917 -30.02 -38.29 29.62
N PHE A 918 -30.64 -39.07 28.74
CA PHE A 918 -30.80 -38.78 27.32
C PHE A 918 -32.28 -38.42 27.11
N TYR A 919 -32.56 -37.14 26.89
CA TYR A 919 -33.92 -36.61 26.81
C TYR A 919 -34.19 -36.03 25.43
N GLN A 920 -35.21 -36.53 24.74
CA GLN A 920 -35.57 -36.08 23.40
C GLN A 920 -34.38 -36.05 22.41
N CYS A 921 -33.46 -37.00 22.54
CA CYS A 921 -32.45 -37.24 21.52
C CYS A 921 -33.09 -37.99 20.34
N SER A 922 -32.50 -37.90 19.14
CA SER A 922 -32.92 -38.78 18.04
C SER A 922 -32.44 -40.22 18.33
N GLU A 923 -31.14 -40.43 18.52
CA GLU A 923 -30.57 -41.62 19.17
C GLU A 923 -29.77 -41.22 20.42
N GLY A 924 -29.85 -42.00 21.49
CA GLY A 924 -29.13 -41.69 22.74
C GLY A 924 -27.64 -42.03 22.64
N VAL A 925 -27.32 -43.33 22.67
CA VAL A 925 -25.95 -43.83 22.50
C VAL A 925 -25.84 -44.68 21.24
N VAL A 926 -24.81 -44.46 20.43
CA VAL A 926 -24.53 -45.23 19.21
C VAL A 926 -23.16 -45.87 19.30
N ALA A 927 -23.08 -47.19 19.16
CA ALA A 927 -21.81 -47.94 19.19
C ALA A 927 -21.55 -48.61 17.84
N ILE A 928 -20.48 -48.23 17.15
CA ILE A 928 -20.14 -48.79 15.83
C ILE A 928 -18.77 -49.47 15.82
N ASP A 929 -18.42 -50.07 14.68
CA ASP A 929 -17.16 -50.80 14.45
C ASP A 929 -16.85 -51.86 15.51
N SER A 930 -15.79 -51.72 16.30
CA SER A 930 -15.42 -52.64 17.40
C SER A 930 -15.58 -52.01 18.79
N SER A 931 -16.33 -50.91 18.89
CA SER A 931 -16.39 -50.10 20.11
C SER A 931 -17.10 -50.85 21.24
N GLY A 932 -16.71 -50.57 22.48
CA GLY A 932 -17.22 -51.25 23.67
C GLY A 932 -17.60 -50.29 24.79
N PRO A 933 -18.50 -49.31 24.57
CA PRO A 933 -18.87 -48.37 25.63
C PRO A 933 -19.59 -49.09 26.77
N VAL A 934 -19.30 -48.67 28.01
CA VAL A 934 -20.01 -49.12 29.21
C VAL A 934 -21.19 -48.18 29.43
N VAL A 935 -22.41 -48.65 29.20
CA VAL A 935 -23.63 -47.85 29.29
C VAL A 935 -24.41 -48.36 30.49
N GLN A 936 -24.35 -47.66 31.63
CA GLN A 936 -24.97 -48.13 32.87
C GLN A 936 -25.77 -47.08 33.64
N GLN A 937 -26.86 -47.50 34.28
CA GLN A 937 -27.68 -46.63 35.13
C GLN A 937 -28.18 -45.34 34.44
N ASN A 938 -28.29 -45.35 33.11
CA ASN A 938 -28.76 -44.20 32.35
C ASN A 938 -30.29 -44.21 32.19
N ALA A 939 -30.87 -43.03 31.97
CA ALA A 939 -32.28 -42.85 31.63
C ALA A 939 -32.42 -42.35 30.21
N PHE A 940 -33.10 -43.10 29.34
CA PHE A 940 -33.46 -42.70 27.98
C PHE A 940 -34.94 -42.35 27.96
N LEU A 941 -35.25 -41.07 27.75
CA LEU A 941 -36.58 -40.49 27.95
C LEU A 941 -37.05 -39.80 26.67
N ASP A 942 -38.17 -40.25 26.13
CA ASP A 942 -38.83 -39.63 24.96
C ASP A 942 -37.90 -39.45 23.75
N CYS A 943 -36.96 -40.36 23.49
CA CYS A 943 -36.12 -40.29 22.29
C CYS A 943 -36.88 -40.66 21.01
N GLY A 944 -36.51 -40.04 19.89
CA GLY A 944 -37.19 -40.15 18.60
C GLY A 944 -36.99 -41.51 17.90
N TRP A 945 -35.87 -42.19 18.13
CA TRP A 945 -35.58 -43.53 17.60
C TRP A 945 -35.29 -44.50 18.75
N SER A 946 -34.16 -45.20 18.71
CA SER A 946 -33.73 -46.12 19.76
C SER A 946 -32.92 -45.41 20.83
N ALA A 947 -33.15 -45.81 22.08
CA ALA A 947 -32.32 -45.43 23.21
C ALA A 947 -30.83 -45.70 22.95
N VAL A 948 -30.54 -46.89 22.38
CA VAL A 948 -29.20 -47.29 21.97
C VAL A 948 -29.25 -47.97 20.61
N ALA A 949 -28.33 -47.63 19.71
CA ALA A 949 -28.13 -48.32 18.44
C ALA A 949 -26.70 -48.88 18.32
N MET A 950 -26.52 -49.94 17.55
CA MET A 950 -25.22 -50.56 17.33
C MET A 950 -25.03 -51.23 15.97
N THR A 951 -23.76 -51.41 15.59
CA THR A 951 -23.37 -52.41 14.58
C THR A 951 -22.98 -53.73 15.25
N LEU A 952 -22.97 -54.84 14.51
CA LEU A 952 -22.66 -56.18 15.03
C LEU A 952 -21.23 -56.34 15.55
N GLY A 953 -20.30 -55.49 15.11
CA GLY A 953 -18.93 -55.53 15.61
C GLY A 953 -18.79 -54.85 16.98
N ALA A 954 -19.69 -53.94 17.32
CA ALA A 954 -19.66 -53.24 18.59
C ALA A 954 -20.12 -54.18 19.71
N ASN A 955 -19.50 -54.05 20.88
CA ASN A 955 -19.82 -54.83 22.06
C ASN A 955 -19.97 -53.95 23.31
N PRO A 956 -20.94 -53.03 23.34
CA PRO A 956 -21.21 -52.23 24.53
C PRO A 956 -21.65 -53.13 25.69
N VAL A 957 -21.51 -52.66 26.92
CA VAL A 957 -21.98 -53.33 28.13
C VAL A 957 -23.17 -52.56 28.68
N PHE A 958 -24.26 -53.26 29.04
CA PHE A 958 -25.48 -52.65 29.58
C PHE A 958 -25.77 -53.16 30.98
N SER A 959 -26.06 -52.24 31.90
CA SER A 959 -26.54 -52.55 33.25
C SER A 959 -27.47 -51.45 33.76
N GLU A 960 -28.63 -51.82 34.30
CA GLU A 960 -29.53 -50.90 35.03
C GLU A 960 -30.03 -49.66 34.26
N ASN A 961 -29.99 -49.65 32.92
CA ASN A 961 -30.54 -48.56 32.12
C ASN A 961 -32.07 -48.62 32.04
N THR A 962 -32.72 -47.46 31.97
CA THR A 962 -34.19 -47.32 31.83
C THR A 962 -34.54 -46.71 30.47
N ILE A 963 -35.65 -47.16 29.90
CA ILE A 963 -36.22 -46.65 28.64
C ILE A 963 -37.67 -46.29 28.95
N ASP A 964 -38.04 -45.03 28.76
CA ASP A 964 -39.41 -44.54 28.97
C ASP A 964 -39.83 -43.59 27.84
N ALA A 965 -41.07 -43.74 27.37
CA ALA A 965 -41.69 -42.95 26.29
C ALA A 965 -40.92 -42.86 24.94
N ASN A 966 -39.81 -43.58 24.75
CA ASN A 966 -39.08 -43.60 23.49
C ASN A 966 -39.95 -44.18 22.36
N THR A 967 -39.77 -43.66 21.14
CA THR A 967 -40.47 -44.18 19.96
C THR A 967 -40.14 -45.65 19.70
N ILE A 968 -38.89 -46.06 19.94
CA ILE A 968 -38.44 -47.45 19.85
C ILE A 968 -37.90 -47.94 21.19
N ALA A 969 -38.61 -48.89 21.81
CA ALA A 969 -38.17 -49.58 23.01
C ALA A 969 -37.39 -50.87 22.66
N GLY A 970 -36.22 -50.69 22.05
CA GLY A 970 -35.33 -51.76 21.62
C GLY A 970 -33.92 -51.28 21.28
N ILE A 971 -32.98 -52.21 21.11
CA ILE A 971 -31.60 -51.90 20.68
C ILE A 971 -31.55 -51.87 19.16
N GLY A 972 -31.24 -50.72 18.56
CA GLY A 972 -31.11 -50.57 17.12
C GLY A 972 -29.97 -51.41 16.52
N LEU A 973 -30.22 -52.09 15.41
CA LEU A 973 -29.24 -52.83 14.60
C LEU A 973 -29.33 -52.42 13.13
N TRP A 974 -28.19 -52.11 12.51
CA TRP A 974 -28.11 -51.66 11.12
C TRP A 974 -26.71 -51.90 10.52
N GLY A 975 -26.55 -51.74 9.20
CA GLY A 975 -25.26 -51.76 8.49
C GLY A 975 -25.10 -52.85 7.42
N ALA A 976 -24.01 -52.78 6.66
CA ALA A 976 -23.60 -53.82 5.71
C ALA A 976 -22.26 -54.42 6.15
N TYR A 977 -22.25 -55.72 6.44
CA TYR A 977 -21.09 -56.41 7.01
C TYR A 977 -20.34 -57.14 5.91
N THR A 978 -19.28 -56.52 5.42
CA THR A 978 -18.51 -57.01 4.26
C THR A 978 -17.20 -57.70 4.65
N THR A 979 -16.68 -57.43 5.84
CA THR A 979 -15.37 -57.91 6.31
C THR A 979 -15.52 -59.26 7.01
N PRO A 980 -14.74 -60.30 6.65
CA PRO A 980 -14.79 -61.61 7.32
C PRO A 980 -14.55 -61.47 8.84
N ALA A 981 -15.53 -61.87 9.65
CA ALA A 981 -15.50 -61.77 11.11
C ALA A 981 -16.51 -62.73 11.77
N ASP A 982 -16.28 -63.05 13.05
CA ASP A 982 -17.19 -63.81 13.89
C ASP A 982 -17.91 -62.87 14.87
N TYR A 983 -19.19 -62.60 14.61
CA TYR A 983 -20.05 -61.78 15.46
C TYR A 983 -20.95 -62.65 16.34
N VAL A 984 -21.22 -62.16 17.55
CA VAL A 984 -22.14 -62.78 18.50
C VAL A 984 -23.19 -61.76 18.91
N LEU A 985 -24.47 -62.12 18.77
CA LEU A 985 -25.59 -61.31 19.23
C LEU A 985 -26.16 -61.91 20.52
N PRO A 986 -25.80 -61.36 21.70
CA PRO A 986 -26.21 -61.91 22.98
C PRO A 986 -27.57 -61.39 23.44
N LYS A 987 -28.16 -62.02 24.48
CA LYS A 987 -29.27 -61.37 25.20
C LYS A 987 -28.77 -60.14 25.95
N ARG A 988 -29.57 -59.09 25.98
CA ARG A 988 -29.30 -57.86 26.74
C ARG A 988 -30.45 -57.55 27.68
N ASN A 989 -30.17 -56.94 28.81
CA ASN A 989 -31.17 -56.62 29.82
C ASN A 989 -31.15 -55.12 30.13
N PHE A 990 -32.34 -54.56 30.29
CA PHE A 990 -32.56 -53.19 30.77
C PHE A 990 -33.41 -53.27 32.05
N SER A 991 -33.43 -52.21 32.85
CA SER A 991 -34.21 -52.17 34.09
C SER A 991 -35.70 -52.35 33.78
N GLY A 992 -36.29 -53.40 34.34
CA GLY A 992 -37.69 -53.77 34.09
C GLY A 992 -37.96 -54.50 32.76
N ILE A 993 -36.94 -54.73 31.93
CA ILE A 993 -37.04 -55.44 30.65
C ILE A 993 -35.98 -56.54 30.58
N ASP A 994 -36.39 -57.76 30.93
CA ASP A 994 -35.58 -58.96 30.70
C ASP A 994 -35.55 -59.25 29.20
N ASN A 995 -34.35 -59.40 28.61
CA ASN A 995 -34.16 -59.69 27.18
C ASN A 995 -34.79 -58.64 26.23
N ILE A 996 -34.28 -57.41 26.28
CA ILE A 996 -34.68 -56.33 25.37
C ILE A 996 -34.52 -56.75 23.90
N PRO A 997 -35.51 -56.52 23.03
CA PRO A 997 -35.43 -56.91 21.62
C PRO A 997 -34.42 -56.05 20.86
N TYR A 998 -33.82 -56.65 19.84
CA TYR A 998 -33.06 -55.91 18.82
C TYR A 998 -34.00 -55.44 17.71
N PHE A 999 -33.92 -54.17 17.38
CA PHE A 999 -34.74 -53.51 16.38
C PHE A 999 -33.94 -53.28 15.08
N VAL A 1000 -34.41 -53.84 13.97
CA VAL A 1000 -33.77 -53.73 12.65
C VAL A 1000 -34.57 -52.75 11.79
N HIS A 1001 -33.97 -51.58 11.54
CA HIS A 1001 -34.65 -50.47 10.85
C HIS A 1001 -34.54 -50.56 9.31
N LEU A 1002 -33.33 -50.66 8.74
CA LEU A 1002 -33.09 -50.61 7.28
C LEU A 1002 -32.64 -51.95 6.68
N GLY A 1003 -32.88 -53.05 7.41
CA GLY A 1003 -32.26 -54.34 7.13
C GLY A 1003 -30.74 -54.31 7.34
N PHE A 1004 -30.10 -55.46 7.20
CA PHE A 1004 -28.64 -55.56 7.15
C PHE A 1004 -28.22 -56.78 6.34
N SER A 1005 -26.98 -56.78 5.86
CA SER A 1005 -26.43 -57.88 5.06
C SER A 1005 -25.16 -58.44 5.67
N LEU A 1006 -25.03 -59.76 5.68
CA LEU A 1006 -23.81 -60.49 5.99
C LEU A 1006 -23.22 -60.99 4.66
N GLU A 1007 -22.06 -60.48 4.26
CA GLU A 1007 -21.38 -60.96 3.05
C GLU A 1007 -20.71 -62.33 3.25
N GLN A 1008 -20.18 -62.89 2.17
CA GLN A 1008 -19.48 -64.18 2.19
C GLN A 1008 -18.33 -64.15 3.21
N ASN A 1009 -18.22 -65.22 4.03
CA ASN A 1009 -17.26 -65.38 5.13
C ASN A 1009 -17.50 -64.52 6.38
N VAL A 1010 -18.63 -63.82 6.48
CA VAL A 1010 -19.10 -63.23 7.74
C VAL A 1010 -19.92 -64.25 8.51
N ASN A 1011 -19.61 -64.45 9.79
CA ASN A 1011 -20.28 -65.40 10.66
C ASN A 1011 -21.06 -64.65 11.73
N LEU A 1012 -22.36 -64.93 11.88
CA LEU A 1012 -23.19 -64.38 12.95
C LEU A 1012 -23.76 -65.51 13.80
N THR A 1013 -23.47 -65.51 15.10
CA THR A 1013 -24.10 -66.40 16.08
C THR A 1013 -25.11 -65.63 16.92
N ILE A 1014 -26.38 -66.00 16.85
CA ILE A 1014 -27.44 -65.41 17.66
C ILE A 1014 -27.65 -66.31 18.88
N GLN A 1015 -27.53 -65.76 20.09
CA GLN A 1015 -27.71 -66.55 21.31
C GLN A 1015 -29.17 -67.00 21.49
N PRO A 1016 -29.42 -68.15 22.17
CA PRO A 1016 -30.77 -68.60 22.49
C PRO A 1016 -31.62 -67.50 23.12
N GLY A 1017 -32.91 -67.44 22.79
CA GLY A 1017 -33.88 -66.49 23.34
C GLY A 1017 -33.82 -65.06 22.82
N VAL A 1018 -32.85 -64.68 21.99
CA VAL A 1018 -32.80 -63.34 21.38
C VAL A 1018 -34.01 -63.11 20.45
N ALA A 1019 -34.59 -61.91 20.51
CA ALA A 1019 -35.66 -61.47 19.61
C ALA A 1019 -35.15 -60.36 18.67
N LEU A 1020 -35.31 -60.57 17.36
CA LEU A 1020 -35.07 -59.57 16.32
C LEU A 1020 -36.43 -59.10 15.77
N LYS A 1021 -36.65 -57.80 15.86
CA LYS A 1021 -37.88 -57.13 15.40
C LYS A 1021 -37.58 -56.24 14.21
N PHE A 1022 -38.34 -56.37 13.14
CA PHE A 1022 -38.13 -55.62 11.90
C PHE A 1022 -39.17 -54.51 11.73
N TYR A 1023 -38.69 -53.32 11.34
CA TYR A 1023 -39.51 -52.13 11.10
C TYR A 1023 -40.39 -52.26 9.86
N THR A 1024 -41.54 -51.56 9.85
CA THR A 1024 -42.54 -51.64 8.77
C THR A 1024 -43.05 -50.24 8.40
N GLU A 1025 -42.44 -49.59 7.41
CA GLU A 1025 -43.04 -48.41 6.77
C GLU A 1025 -43.20 -48.55 5.26
N PRO A 1026 -44.14 -47.81 4.64
CA PRO A 1026 -44.60 -48.02 3.27
C PRO A 1026 -43.60 -47.62 2.19
N ASN A 1027 -42.33 -47.37 2.52
CA ASN A 1027 -41.34 -46.92 1.55
C ASN A 1027 -40.90 -48.11 0.66
N PRO A 1028 -41.21 -48.08 -0.66
CA PRO A 1028 -40.85 -49.16 -1.58
C PRO A 1028 -39.34 -49.31 -1.81
N PHE A 1029 -38.52 -48.40 -1.29
CA PHE A 1029 -37.06 -48.42 -1.43
C PHE A 1029 -36.31 -48.98 -0.20
N ASN A 1030 -37.00 -49.30 0.91
CA ASN A 1030 -36.33 -49.83 2.10
C ASN A 1030 -36.09 -51.35 1.96
N ASN A 1031 -34.81 -51.76 2.03
CA ASN A 1031 -34.38 -53.16 2.07
C ASN A 1031 -34.67 -53.80 3.44
N LEU A 1032 -35.95 -53.96 3.82
CA LEU A 1032 -36.36 -54.47 5.14
C LEU A 1032 -36.22 -56.01 5.26
N PHE A 1033 -35.09 -56.57 4.79
CA PHE A 1033 -34.70 -57.97 4.91
C PHE A 1033 -33.34 -58.10 5.60
N LEU A 1034 -33.11 -59.25 6.23
CA LEU A 1034 -31.76 -59.69 6.59
C LEU A 1034 -31.24 -60.54 5.43
N LEU A 1035 -30.16 -60.12 4.77
CA LEU A 1035 -29.51 -60.89 3.70
C LEU A 1035 -28.26 -61.57 4.22
N ASN A 1036 -28.30 -62.89 4.35
CA ASN A 1036 -27.17 -63.70 4.77
C ASN A 1036 -26.54 -64.42 3.57
N LYS A 1037 -25.36 -63.98 3.15
CA LYS A 1037 -24.46 -64.68 2.21
C LYS A 1037 -23.29 -65.39 2.91
N GLY A 1038 -23.14 -65.18 4.22
CA GLY A 1038 -22.18 -65.85 5.10
C GLY A 1038 -22.85 -66.91 5.98
N LYS A 1039 -22.25 -67.25 7.13
CA LYS A 1039 -22.75 -68.28 8.03
C LYS A 1039 -23.56 -67.68 9.17
N LEU A 1040 -24.85 -67.98 9.25
CA LEU A 1040 -25.70 -67.57 10.37
C LEU A 1040 -26.09 -68.77 11.23
N ILE A 1041 -25.67 -68.76 12.50
CA ILE A 1041 -26.00 -69.78 13.50
C ILE A 1041 -27.03 -69.20 14.47
N ALA A 1042 -28.29 -69.58 14.28
CA ALA A 1042 -29.39 -69.28 15.19
C ALA A 1042 -29.90 -70.60 15.79
N GLU A 1043 -29.27 -71.06 16.87
CA GLU A 1043 -29.63 -72.28 17.58
C GLU A 1043 -30.25 -71.93 18.94
N GLY A 1044 -31.56 -71.75 18.98
CA GLY A 1044 -32.32 -71.57 20.21
C GLY A 1044 -32.53 -72.88 21.00
N THR A 1045 -33.34 -72.81 22.04
CA THR A 1045 -33.83 -74.00 22.76
C THR A 1045 -35.34 -74.01 22.83
N GLN A 1046 -35.94 -75.12 23.27
CA GLN A 1046 -37.40 -75.19 23.46
C GLN A 1046 -37.93 -74.16 24.46
N GLY A 1047 -37.15 -73.80 25.49
CA GLY A 1047 -37.52 -72.80 26.49
C GLY A 1047 -37.13 -71.37 26.11
N GLU A 1048 -36.15 -71.21 25.22
CA GLU A 1048 -35.61 -69.93 24.79
C GLU A 1048 -35.42 -69.91 23.27
N PRO A 1049 -36.52 -69.85 22.50
CA PRO A 1049 -36.44 -69.81 21.06
C PRO A 1049 -35.90 -68.47 20.56
N ILE A 1050 -35.16 -68.48 19.46
CA ILE A 1050 -34.75 -67.24 18.77
C ILE A 1050 -35.92 -66.78 17.90
N VAL A 1051 -36.34 -65.52 18.03
CA VAL A 1051 -37.56 -65.05 17.38
C VAL A 1051 -37.26 -63.94 16.37
N PHE A 1052 -37.67 -64.13 15.12
CA PHE A 1052 -37.67 -63.10 14.07
C PHE A 1052 -39.12 -62.66 13.83
N THR A 1053 -39.43 -61.39 14.10
CA THR A 1053 -40.82 -60.91 14.11
C THR A 1053 -40.95 -59.44 13.70
N SER A 1054 -42.19 -58.96 13.61
CA SER A 1054 -42.53 -57.56 13.39
C SER A 1054 -42.21 -56.71 14.63
N TRP A 1055 -41.76 -55.47 14.45
CA TRP A 1055 -41.72 -54.46 15.53
C TRP A 1055 -43.09 -54.19 16.19
N ARG A 1056 -44.20 -54.58 15.54
CA ARG A 1056 -45.58 -54.53 16.07
C ARG A 1056 -45.98 -55.77 16.90
N ASP A 1057 -45.09 -56.75 17.05
CA ASP A 1057 -45.38 -57.97 17.80
C ASP A 1057 -45.10 -57.76 19.30
N ASP A 1058 -46.12 -57.29 20.02
CA ASP A 1058 -46.02 -57.00 21.45
C ASP A 1058 -45.95 -58.27 22.31
N GLU A 1059 -46.28 -59.45 21.76
CA GLU A 1059 -46.20 -60.73 22.48
C GLU A 1059 -44.75 -61.18 22.74
N ILE A 1060 -43.80 -60.69 21.94
CA ILE A 1060 -42.39 -61.10 21.98
C ILE A 1060 -41.55 -59.88 22.31
N GLY A 1061 -40.82 -59.88 23.42
CA GLY A 1061 -39.92 -58.77 23.77
C GLY A 1061 -40.63 -57.45 24.15
N GLY A 1062 -41.94 -57.47 24.41
CA GLY A 1062 -42.72 -56.32 24.86
C GLY A 1062 -43.13 -55.35 23.75
N ASP A 1063 -43.76 -54.23 24.13
CA ASP A 1063 -44.13 -53.15 23.21
C ASP A 1063 -42.87 -52.40 22.76
N THR A 1064 -42.54 -52.48 21.47
CA THR A 1064 -41.32 -51.89 20.88
C THR A 1064 -41.60 -50.62 20.08
N ASN A 1065 -42.86 -50.29 19.82
CA ASN A 1065 -43.26 -49.13 19.02
C ASN A 1065 -44.12 -48.12 19.80
N ASN A 1066 -44.17 -48.30 21.12
CA ASN A 1066 -44.82 -47.41 22.08
C ASN A 1066 -46.30 -47.16 21.74
N GLY A 1067 -47.00 -48.24 21.38
CA GLY A 1067 -48.40 -48.19 20.99
C GLY A 1067 -49.06 -49.56 20.95
N VAL A 1068 -50.39 -49.59 21.15
CA VAL A 1068 -51.17 -50.83 20.98
C VAL A 1068 -51.26 -51.15 19.50
N THR A 1069 -50.40 -52.06 19.02
CA THR A 1069 -50.37 -52.44 17.62
C THR A 1069 -50.79 -53.89 17.42
N GLN A 1070 -51.22 -54.22 16.20
CA GLN A 1070 -51.57 -55.58 15.81
C GLN A 1070 -50.66 -55.95 14.63
N PRO A 1071 -49.76 -56.94 14.80
CA PRO A 1071 -48.88 -57.35 13.73
C PRO A 1071 -49.68 -58.03 12.62
N SER A 1072 -49.26 -57.87 11.38
CA SER A 1072 -49.91 -58.45 10.21
C SER A 1072 -48.95 -59.34 9.42
N ASN A 1073 -49.49 -60.33 8.71
CA ASN A 1073 -48.65 -61.03 7.73
C ASN A 1073 -48.14 -60.02 6.69
N GLN A 1074 -46.85 -60.07 6.32
CA GLN A 1074 -46.17 -59.08 5.45
C GLN A 1074 -45.62 -57.85 6.16
N ASP A 1075 -45.58 -57.85 7.49
CA ASP A 1075 -44.99 -56.73 8.22
C ASP A 1075 -43.52 -56.51 7.79
N TRP A 1076 -42.72 -57.57 7.62
CA TRP A 1076 -41.33 -57.47 7.17
C TRP A 1076 -41.02 -58.45 6.02
N TYR A 1077 -39.93 -58.24 5.27
CA TYR A 1077 -39.71 -58.96 4.00
C TYR A 1077 -39.38 -60.44 4.21
N GLY A 1078 -38.49 -60.73 5.16
CA GLY A 1078 -37.98 -62.07 5.43
C GLY A 1078 -36.46 -62.10 5.63
N LEU A 1079 -35.98 -63.23 6.12
CA LEU A 1079 -34.56 -63.59 6.19
C LEU A 1079 -34.18 -64.31 4.90
N ILE A 1080 -33.25 -63.77 4.14
CA ILE A 1080 -32.76 -64.36 2.88
C ILE A 1080 -31.40 -65.01 3.14
N VAL A 1081 -31.28 -66.31 2.89
CA VAL A 1081 -30.05 -67.10 3.02
C VAL A 1081 -29.61 -67.48 1.61
N GLN A 1082 -28.52 -66.88 1.12
CA GLN A 1082 -28.16 -66.90 -0.29
C GLN A 1082 -26.72 -67.33 -0.56
N GLY A 1083 -26.53 -68.26 -1.48
CA GLY A 1083 -25.22 -68.65 -2.01
C GLY A 1083 -24.40 -69.59 -1.11
N PRO A 1084 -23.26 -70.10 -1.63
CA PRO A 1084 -22.51 -71.19 -0.99
C PRO A 1084 -21.85 -70.79 0.34
N GLY A 1085 -21.59 -69.51 0.56
CA GLY A 1085 -21.08 -69.02 1.86
C GLY A 1085 -22.06 -69.24 3.02
N ALA A 1086 -23.33 -69.51 2.70
CA ALA A 1086 -24.39 -69.72 3.68
C ALA A 1086 -24.79 -71.18 3.91
N ASP A 1087 -24.11 -72.14 3.26
CA ASP A 1087 -24.39 -73.58 3.39
C ASP A 1087 -24.30 -74.08 4.85
N GLU A 1088 -23.39 -73.52 5.64
CA GLU A 1088 -23.20 -73.90 7.04
C GLU A 1088 -24.16 -73.19 8.01
N SER A 1089 -25.09 -72.37 7.52
CA SER A 1089 -26.05 -71.68 8.38
C SER A 1089 -27.00 -72.68 9.04
N ARG A 1090 -27.39 -72.40 10.29
CA ARG A 1090 -28.22 -73.28 11.11
C ARG A 1090 -29.33 -72.53 11.78
N PHE A 1091 -30.54 -73.04 11.63
CA PHE A 1091 -31.75 -72.53 12.27
C PHE A 1091 -32.34 -73.66 13.09
N ARG A 1092 -32.23 -73.58 14.41
CA ARG A 1092 -32.78 -74.58 15.32
C ARG A 1092 -33.61 -73.91 16.41
N PHE A 1093 -34.83 -74.39 16.65
CA PHE A 1093 -35.76 -73.78 17.61
C PHE A 1093 -36.00 -72.27 17.36
N CYS A 1094 -35.99 -71.84 16.10
CA CYS A 1094 -36.34 -70.46 15.73
C CYS A 1094 -37.85 -70.29 15.55
N GLN A 1095 -38.37 -69.09 15.78
CA GLN A 1095 -39.72 -68.69 15.42
C GLN A 1095 -39.67 -67.57 14.39
N PHE A 1096 -40.28 -67.78 13.23
CA PHE A 1096 -40.48 -66.76 12.20
C PHE A 1096 -41.93 -66.33 12.24
N ARG A 1097 -42.18 -65.06 12.56
CA ARG A 1097 -43.52 -64.52 12.80
C ARG A 1097 -43.80 -63.34 11.87
N TYR A 1098 -45.01 -63.25 11.31
CA TYR A 1098 -45.52 -62.07 10.59
C TYR A 1098 -44.74 -61.61 9.32
N GLY A 1099 -43.80 -62.40 8.80
CA GLY A 1099 -42.95 -62.04 7.65
C GLY A 1099 -43.47 -62.47 6.26
N GLY A 1100 -42.73 -62.04 5.22
CA GLY A 1100 -42.91 -62.39 3.80
C GLY A 1100 -43.63 -61.29 3.00
N PHE A 1101 -42.92 -60.54 2.16
CA PHE A 1101 -43.34 -59.26 1.53
C PHE A 1101 -44.50 -59.26 0.50
N ARG A 1102 -44.98 -58.05 0.15
CA ARG A 1102 -46.03 -57.68 -0.82
C ARG A 1102 -45.48 -56.87 -2.01
N ASP A 1103 -45.05 -57.51 -3.09
CA ASP A 1103 -44.93 -56.86 -4.42
C ASP A 1103 -45.28 -57.81 -5.58
N GLN A 1104 -45.35 -57.27 -6.81
CA GLN A 1104 -45.88 -57.84 -8.07
C GLN A 1104 -45.30 -59.20 -8.52
N SER A 1105 -44.34 -59.76 -7.78
CA SER A 1105 -43.82 -61.13 -7.92
C SER A 1105 -44.15 -61.98 -6.68
N PRO A 1106 -45.42 -62.40 -6.49
CA PRO A 1106 -45.92 -63.03 -5.26
C PRO A 1106 -45.26 -64.38 -4.89
N ASP A 1107 -44.36 -64.91 -5.72
CA ASP A 1107 -43.76 -66.24 -5.56
C ASP A 1107 -42.34 -66.29 -5.00
N LEU A 1108 -41.68 -65.15 -4.80
CA LEU A 1108 -40.24 -65.11 -4.51
C LEU A 1108 -39.85 -64.82 -3.04
N PHE A 1109 -40.79 -64.56 -2.13
CA PHE A 1109 -40.48 -64.16 -0.74
C PHE A 1109 -41.28 -64.94 0.31
N GLY A 1110 -40.60 -65.38 1.37
CA GLY A 1110 -41.15 -65.96 2.60
C GLY A 1110 -40.37 -65.45 3.82
N ALA A 1111 -40.90 -65.67 5.03
CA ALA A 1111 -40.25 -65.22 6.27
C ALA A 1111 -38.84 -65.79 6.44
N LEU A 1112 -38.59 -66.99 5.91
CA LEU A 1112 -37.27 -67.51 5.58
C LEU A 1112 -37.23 -67.85 4.07
N ARG A 1113 -36.25 -67.33 3.35
CA ARG A 1113 -35.96 -67.64 1.95
C ARG A 1113 -34.57 -68.26 1.85
N ILE A 1114 -34.45 -69.38 1.15
CA ILE A 1114 -33.18 -70.05 0.84
C ILE A 1114 -32.98 -69.98 -0.67
N ASP A 1115 -31.83 -69.48 -1.12
CA ASP A 1115 -31.52 -69.28 -2.54
C ASP A 1115 -30.10 -69.81 -2.82
N ASN A 1116 -29.98 -70.88 -3.60
CA ASN A 1116 -28.68 -71.48 -3.94
C ASN A 1116 -27.76 -71.75 -2.73
N SER A 1117 -28.34 -72.21 -1.61
CA SER A 1117 -27.63 -72.59 -0.38
C SER A 1117 -28.31 -73.78 0.31
N SER A 1118 -27.63 -74.40 1.27
CA SER A 1118 -28.08 -75.64 1.95
C SER A 1118 -28.08 -75.58 3.49
N PRO A 1119 -28.68 -74.52 4.10
CA PRO A 1119 -28.69 -74.39 5.55
C PRO A 1119 -29.55 -75.47 6.23
N SER A 1120 -29.24 -75.79 7.49
CA SER A 1120 -30.09 -76.67 8.31
C SER A 1120 -31.24 -75.89 8.95
N VAL A 1121 -32.47 -76.41 8.84
CA VAL A 1121 -33.66 -75.83 9.48
C VAL A 1121 -34.37 -76.93 10.28
N GLU A 1122 -34.20 -76.92 11.60
CA GLU A 1122 -34.68 -77.96 12.50
C GLU A 1122 -35.56 -77.38 13.60
N GLN A 1123 -36.70 -78.01 13.90
CA GLN A 1123 -37.55 -77.63 15.05
C GLN A 1123 -37.98 -76.14 15.07
N CYS A 1124 -38.02 -75.48 13.92
CA CYS A 1124 -38.45 -74.09 13.77
C CYS A 1124 -39.96 -73.99 13.55
N THR A 1125 -40.55 -72.86 13.93
CA THR A 1125 -41.99 -72.57 13.73
C THR A 1125 -42.20 -71.36 12.84
N PHE A 1126 -43.24 -71.40 12.02
CA PHE A 1126 -43.63 -70.31 11.12
C PHE A 1126 -45.07 -69.91 11.46
N PHE A 1127 -45.25 -68.72 12.02
CA PHE A 1127 -46.53 -68.28 12.56
C PHE A 1127 -47.01 -66.98 11.89
N GLN A 1128 -48.24 -67.00 11.37
CA GLN A 1128 -48.88 -65.84 10.71
C GLN A 1128 -48.02 -65.12 9.66
N ASN A 1129 -47.16 -65.86 8.94
CA ASN A 1129 -46.43 -65.35 7.78
C ASN A 1129 -47.30 -65.42 6.52
N LYS A 1130 -46.98 -64.63 5.49
CA LYS A 1130 -47.60 -64.81 4.16
C LYS A 1130 -47.17 -66.13 3.53
N LYS A 1131 -45.86 -66.39 3.56
CA LYS A 1131 -45.20 -67.66 3.24
C LYS A 1131 -44.15 -67.89 4.31
N GLY A 1132 -44.14 -69.08 4.92
CA GLY A 1132 -43.19 -69.40 5.99
C GLY A 1132 -41.77 -69.59 5.47
N LEU A 1133 -41.57 -70.65 4.66
CA LEU A 1133 -40.29 -71.01 4.05
C LEU A 1133 -40.43 -71.05 2.53
N VAL A 1134 -39.50 -70.42 1.81
CA VAL A 1134 -39.38 -70.47 0.35
C VAL A 1134 -37.97 -70.93 -0.02
N THR A 1135 -37.84 -71.85 -0.98
CA THR A 1135 -36.56 -72.38 -1.48
C THR A 1135 -36.49 -72.18 -3.00
N LEU A 1136 -35.39 -71.60 -3.49
CA LEU A 1136 -35.14 -71.32 -4.91
C LEU A 1136 -33.83 -71.96 -5.40
#